data_AF-A0A7J7K1T6-F1
#
_entry.id   AF-A0A7J7K1T6-F1
#
_cell.length_a   1.000
_cell.length_b   1.000
_cell.length_c   1.000
_cell.angle_alpha   90.00
_cell.angle_beta   90.00
_cell.angle_gamma   90.00
#
_symmetry.space_group_name_H-M   'P 1'
#
loop_
_entity.id
_entity.type
_entity.pdbx_description
1 polymer ?
#
loop_
_entity_poly.entity_id
_entity_poly.type
_entity_poly.pdbx_seq_one_letter_code
_entity_poly.pdbx_strand_id
1 'polypeptide(L)'
;MASPGIYCGNIDNTVRSGDDSVILNHKLIEYQQDGSNSSLTTTSVLPNSIAMTEFHILVLSENRLRVICTLNEKQVWEDVFDSRDQVKNIWRDPVKGYIWINAKKGVYRYKVVQESRNIWKILLDMKEYDKARFHCGQDQEKLDIVNRQQANSLFEAGKYETSAQYYAQTRMSFEEITLKFIEANKEVALRGYLEKKLDNYRPEENKVQAIMLVTWLVEIWLNQLGKLSDQMDSDGSNKYEQEREILQEEFRLFLAKGNIRSVLNENKSIIYDLIASHGDVKDLVFFADLMKDYEKVISHQLQNHEFEKALEQLERVGDARLVYKFSPLLMQHVPSATVDLWQTLSPYHNPRRPPLDPKKLIPSLVQYDVRKLQSGQTHDAIRFLEYCIRTLKNKDQTIHNYLISLYADFDPEKLLKYLRVQGQEADAVNYDLKYALRLCSEKNLHKACIHIYSTMGLYSEAVNLALEQTDMSLAQENAQKPEEYDERKKLWLDVARHVVEKQKNIDSAMKVLKDCDLLKIEDILPFFPDFVTIDKFKEAITKSLAEYNEHINSLKADMNEATKSADQIRQQIQDFRKKSGTVRTTDKCSLCSFPLVTRSFYLFPCHHKFHSDCLIAEVLPSLSSSIRATVEELQRKVASREDAFSITSNTSTSFTQSAKAELDELVAAECIYCGEQIIRTIDEPFIALDEYGAATEDWD
;
A
#
# COMPACT_ATOMS: atom_id res chain seq x y z
N MET A 1 -82.80 40.98 32.76
CA MET A 1 -83.86 40.00 32.42
C MET A 1 -83.18 38.64 32.41
N ALA A 2 -83.34 37.84 33.46
CA ALA A 2 -82.75 36.50 33.51
C ALA A 2 -83.67 35.56 32.71
N SER A 3 -83.25 35.17 31.51
CA SER A 3 -83.89 34.05 30.82
C SER A 3 -83.68 32.77 31.66
N PRO A 4 -84.67 31.88 31.73
CA PRO A 4 -84.52 30.63 32.49
C PRO A 4 -83.46 29.77 31.79
N GLY A 5 -82.42 29.41 32.54
CA GLY A 5 -81.29 28.64 32.01
C GLY A 5 -80.41 28.05 33.11
N ILE A 6 -79.43 27.26 32.68
CA ILE A 6 -78.41 26.63 33.52
C ILE A 6 -77.20 27.55 33.56
N TYR A 7 -76.86 28.03 34.75
CA TYR A 7 -75.67 28.82 34.97
C TYR A 7 -74.50 27.91 35.33
N CYS A 8 -73.48 27.83 34.47
CA CYS A 8 -72.26 27.06 34.71
C CYS A 8 -71.04 27.99 34.75
N GLY A 9 -70.07 27.69 35.59
CA GLY A 9 -68.84 28.45 35.71
C GLY A 9 -67.84 27.74 36.61
N ASN A 10 -66.57 28.11 36.49
CA ASN A 10 -65.50 27.57 37.30
C ASN A 10 -65.37 28.40 38.58
N ILE A 11 -65.28 27.73 39.71
CA ILE A 11 -65.03 28.38 41.00
C ILE A 11 -63.53 28.63 41.11
N ASP A 12 -63.15 29.88 41.31
CA ASP A 12 -61.76 30.23 41.61
C ASP A 12 -61.51 30.05 43.10
N ASN A 13 -60.67 29.08 43.46
CA ASN A 13 -60.30 28.80 44.85
C ASN A 13 -59.29 29.81 45.42
N THR A 14 -58.88 30.83 44.66
CA THR A 14 -57.85 31.80 45.06
C THR A 14 -58.39 33.16 45.53
N VAL A 15 -59.72 33.37 45.50
CA VAL A 15 -60.34 34.65 45.86
C VAL A 15 -60.29 34.92 47.36
N ARG A 16 -59.72 36.07 47.77
CA ARG A 16 -59.78 36.60 49.13
C ARG A 16 -61.09 37.37 49.35
N SER A 17 -61.66 37.29 50.55
CA SER A 17 -62.94 37.90 50.94
C SER A 17 -63.02 39.39 50.57
N GLY A 18 -63.68 39.73 49.45
CA GLY A 18 -63.84 41.11 49.00
C GLY A 18 -64.25 41.32 47.53
N ASP A 19 -64.09 40.34 46.64
CA ASP A 19 -64.54 40.46 45.24
C ASP A 19 -65.96 39.89 45.02
N ASP A 20 -66.83 40.66 44.36
CA ASP A 20 -68.25 40.35 44.12
C ASP A 20 -68.50 39.22 43.08
N SER A 21 -67.45 38.62 42.49
CA SER A 21 -67.61 37.51 41.55
C SER A 21 -66.63 36.36 41.82
N VAL A 22 -67.11 35.32 42.51
CA VAL A 22 -66.39 34.08 42.85
C VAL A 22 -66.29 33.10 41.66
N ILE A 23 -66.92 33.43 40.52
CA ILE A 23 -67.14 32.52 39.38
C ILE A 23 -66.44 33.05 38.13
N LEU A 24 -65.44 32.32 37.64
CA LEU A 24 -64.75 32.55 36.37
C LEU A 24 -65.45 31.80 35.23
N ASN A 25 -65.42 32.35 34.01
CA ASN A 25 -66.03 31.76 32.80
C ASN A 25 -67.50 31.38 32.98
N HIS A 26 -68.28 32.27 33.59
CA HIS A 26 -69.71 32.04 33.75
C HIS A 26 -70.45 32.05 32.41
N LYS A 27 -71.33 31.08 32.22
CA LYS A 27 -72.17 30.94 31.02
C LYS A 27 -73.59 30.57 31.42
N LEU A 28 -74.57 31.17 30.76
CA LEU A 28 -75.99 30.85 30.93
C LEU A 28 -76.46 30.06 29.70
N ILE A 29 -76.70 28.77 29.87
CA ILE A 29 -77.26 27.89 28.84
C ILE A 29 -78.79 27.96 28.95
N GLU A 30 -79.46 28.57 27.99
CA GLU A 30 -80.92 28.69 28.00
C GLU A 30 -81.62 27.33 27.81
N TYR A 31 -82.77 27.13 28.46
CA TYR A 31 -83.59 25.94 28.20
C TYR A 31 -84.20 26.01 26.80
N GLN A 32 -83.82 25.09 25.91
CA GLN A 32 -84.39 25.04 24.56
C GLN A 32 -85.89 24.68 24.59
N GLN A 33 -86.71 25.45 23.86
CA GLN A 33 -88.14 25.21 23.68
C GLN A 33 -88.37 24.09 22.66
N ASP A 34 -89.12 23.06 23.02
CA ASP A 34 -89.52 22.01 22.07
C ASP A 34 -90.57 22.57 21.09
N GLY A 35 -90.20 22.67 19.83
CA GLY A 35 -91.11 23.04 18.75
C GLY A 35 -92.02 21.87 18.35
N SER A 36 -93.30 21.95 18.70
CA SER A 36 -94.39 21.60 17.76
C SER A 36 -95.72 22.22 18.20
N ASN A 37 -96.16 23.21 17.42
CA ASN A 37 -97.51 23.76 17.23
C ASN A 37 -98.43 24.10 18.42
N SER A 38 -98.88 25.36 18.35
CA SER A 38 -100.17 25.92 18.79
C SER A 38 -100.35 26.37 20.25
N SER A 39 -100.41 27.71 20.37
CA SER A 39 -101.29 28.49 21.26
C SER A 39 -101.20 28.32 22.78
N LEU A 40 -100.73 29.40 23.43
CA LEU A 40 -101.14 29.88 24.76
C LEU A 40 -100.96 28.88 25.92
N THR A 41 -99.71 28.63 26.29
CA THR A 41 -99.20 28.65 27.68
C THR A 41 -97.70 28.35 27.64
N THR A 42 -96.89 29.40 27.80
CA THR A 42 -95.44 29.30 28.03
C THR A 42 -95.17 28.55 29.33
N THR A 43 -95.04 27.24 29.25
CA THR A 43 -94.39 26.44 30.29
C THR A 43 -93.06 26.00 29.73
N SER A 44 -92.00 26.77 30.03
CA SER A 44 -90.64 26.21 29.93
C SER A 44 -90.63 25.00 30.84
N VAL A 45 -90.45 23.80 30.30
CA VAL A 45 -90.37 22.58 31.12
C VAL A 45 -89.19 22.77 32.07
N LEU A 46 -89.49 22.97 33.36
CA LEU A 46 -88.45 23.10 34.37
C LEU A 46 -87.73 21.76 34.48
N PRO A 47 -86.39 21.74 34.53
CA PRO A 47 -85.68 20.50 34.78
C PRO A 47 -85.98 20.02 36.20
N ASN A 48 -86.27 18.72 36.34
CA ASN A 48 -86.48 18.09 37.63
C ASN A 48 -85.16 18.00 38.41
N SER A 49 -84.05 17.74 37.72
CA SER A 49 -82.72 17.70 38.32
C SER A 49 -81.62 17.78 37.27
N ILE A 50 -80.40 18.15 37.71
CA ILE A 50 -79.23 18.32 36.86
C ILE A 50 -78.06 17.54 37.47
N ALA A 51 -77.24 16.92 36.64
CA ALA A 51 -75.92 16.38 37.01
C ALA A 51 -74.84 16.89 36.06
N MET A 52 -73.61 17.01 36.53
CA MET A 52 -72.47 17.45 35.73
C MET A 52 -71.40 16.36 35.68
N THR A 53 -70.85 16.12 34.49
CA THR A 53 -69.66 15.29 34.23
C THR A 53 -68.46 16.21 33.93
N GLU A 54 -67.33 15.70 33.45
CA GLU A 54 -66.14 16.55 33.24
C GLU A 54 -66.36 17.61 32.16
N PHE A 55 -67.16 17.30 31.13
CA PHE A 55 -67.38 18.14 29.95
C PHE A 55 -68.85 18.24 29.52
N HIS A 56 -69.77 17.57 30.21
CA HIS A 56 -71.20 17.58 29.86
C HIS A 56 -72.09 17.86 31.08
N ILE A 57 -73.24 18.47 30.80
CA ILE A 57 -74.33 18.71 31.73
C ILE A 57 -75.50 17.83 31.32
N LEU A 58 -75.96 17.01 32.26
CA LEU A 58 -77.12 16.14 32.14
C LEU A 58 -78.33 16.86 32.74
N VAL A 59 -79.30 17.19 31.90
CA VAL A 59 -80.52 17.90 32.26
C VAL A 59 -81.67 16.91 32.18
N LEU A 60 -82.27 16.58 33.33
CA LEU A 60 -83.41 15.69 33.39
C LEU A 60 -84.71 16.51 33.41
N SER A 61 -85.52 16.34 32.37
CA SER A 61 -86.90 16.83 32.27
C SER A 61 -87.89 15.70 32.57
N GLU A 62 -89.18 16.00 32.74
CA GLU A 62 -90.20 15.03 33.18
C GLU A 62 -90.20 13.69 32.42
N ASN A 63 -89.85 13.72 31.13
CA ASN A 63 -89.87 12.54 30.28
C ASN A 63 -88.61 12.38 29.41
N ARG A 64 -87.54 13.18 29.64
CA ARG A 64 -86.36 13.22 28.76
C ARG A 64 -85.08 13.53 29.53
N LEU A 65 -83.99 12.83 29.22
CA LEU A 65 -82.64 13.17 29.68
C LEU A 65 -81.87 13.79 28.52
N ARG A 66 -81.44 15.05 28.65
CA ARG A 66 -80.59 15.72 27.65
C ARG A 66 -79.16 15.85 28.15
N VAL A 67 -78.20 15.59 27.29
CA VAL A 67 -76.77 15.74 27.55
C VAL A 67 -76.26 16.90 26.71
N ILE A 68 -75.87 17.99 27.36
CA ILE A 68 -75.37 19.22 26.72
C ILE A 68 -73.87 19.31 26.99
N CYS A 69 -73.05 19.59 25.98
CA CYS A 69 -71.61 19.81 26.22
C CYS A 69 -71.37 21.25 26.72
N THR A 70 -70.55 21.39 27.76
CA THR A 70 -70.22 22.69 28.40
C THR A 70 -69.39 23.59 27.49
N LEU A 71 -68.70 23.01 26.50
CA LEU A 71 -67.82 23.75 25.60
C LEU A 71 -68.60 24.37 24.44
N ASN A 72 -69.42 23.60 23.72
CA ASN A 72 -70.07 24.04 22.48
C ASN A 72 -71.57 24.34 22.59
N GLU A 73 -72.18 24.17 23.77
CA GLU A 73 -73.61 24.42 24.05
C GLU A 73 -74.59 23.60 23.21
N LYS A 74 -74.11 22.56 22.52
CA LYS A 74 -74.93 21.68 21.69
C LYS A 74 -75.37 20.45 22.48
N GLN A 75 -76.60 20.01 22.22
CA GLN A 75 -77.10 18.72 22.68
C GLN A 75 -76.34 17.60 21.98
N VAL A 76 -75.58 16.81 22.76
CA VAL A 76 -74.79 15.67 22.29
C VAL A 76 -75.63 14.40 22.24
N TRP A 77 -76.54 14.23 23.21
CA TRP A 77 -77.37 13.03 23.32
C TRP A 77 -78.70 13.32 24.04
N GLU A 78 -79.75 12.58 23.69
CA GLU A 78 -81.06 12.64 24.34
C GLU A 78 -81.63 11.24 24.52
N ASP A 79 -82.14 10.96 25.72
CA ASP A 79 -82.93 9.78 26.03
C ASP A 79 -84.37 10.19 26.32
N VAL A 80 -85.34 9.40 25.85
CA VAL A 80 -86.76 9.65 26.06
C VAL A 80 -87.33 8.50 26.88
N PHE A 81 -87.87 8.83 28.05
CA PHE A 81 -88.53 7.85 28.92
C PHE A 81 -89.99 7.67 28.50
N ASP A 82 -90.58 6.51 28.84
CA ASP A 82 -92.00 6.28 28.64
C ASP A 82 -92.83 7.25 29.51
N SER A 83 -93.86 7.89 28.94
CA SER A 83 -94.69 8.89 29.64
C SER A 83 -95.40 8.38 30.90
N ARG A 84 -95.40 7.06 31.13
CA ARG A 84 -95.95 6.41 32.33
C ARG A 84 -94.93 6.26 33.46
N ASP A 85 -93.65 6.51 33.20
CA ASP A 85 -92.55 6.39 34.15
C ASP A 85 -92.00 7.79 34.48
N GLN A 86 -92.70 8.50 35.38
CA GLN A 86 -92.26 9.84 35.78
C GLN A 86 -90.91 9.75 36.47
N VAL A 87 -89.92 10.38 35.85
CA VAL A 87 -88.55 10.40 36.36
C VAL A 87 -88.41 11.52 37.39
N LYS A 88 -87.91 11.18 38.58
CA LYS A 88 -87.84 12.13 39.69
C LYS A 88 -86.48 12.80 39.78
N ASN A 89 -85.41 12.01 39.94
CA ASN A 89 -84.09 12.55 40.29
C ASN A 89 -82.96 11.84 39.54
N ILE A 90 -81.92 12.59 39.21
CA ILE A 90 -80.61 12.12 38.77
C ILE A 90 -79.59 12.22 39.92
N TRP A 91 -78.77 11.18 40.09
CA TRP A 91 -77.70 11.13 41.09
C TRP A 91 -76.41 10.63 40.47
N ARG A 92 -75.30 11.33 40.71
CA ARG A 92 -73.95 10.88 40.29
C ARG A 92 -73.25 10.23 41.48
N ASP A 93 -72.77 9.00 41.29
CA ASP A 93 -71.87 8.34 42.23
C ASP A 93 -70.48 9.03 42.17
N PRO A 94 -70.00 9.65 43.25
CA PRO A 94 -68.73 10.37 43.24
C PRO A 94 -67.50 9.44 43.13
N VAL A 95 -67.63 8.16 43.50
CA VAL A 95 -66.50 7.22 43.53
C VAL A 95 -66.40 6.44 42.22
N LYS A 96 -67.51 5.93 41.70
CA LYS A 96 -67.51 5.11 40.47
C LYS A 96 -67.89 5.87 39.21
N GLY A 97 -68.40 7.09 39.32
CA GLY A 97 -68.81 7.92 38.18
C GLY A 97 -70.05 7.42 37.43
N TYR A 98 -70.78 6.44 37.98
CA TYR A 98 -72.07 6.01 37.44
C TYR A 98 -73.14 7.07 37.71
N ILE A 99 -74.02 7.29 36.75
CA ILE A 99 -75.15 8.18 36.87
C ILE A 99 -76.39 7.32 37.02
N TRP A 100 -77.12 7.52 38.11
CA TRP A 100 -78.33 6.79 38.44
C TRP A 100 -79.52 7.70 38.28
N ILE A 101 -80.55 7.19 37.61
CA ILE A 101 -81.81 7.90 37.43
C ILE A 101 -82.90 7.09 38.11
N ASN A 102 -83.61 7.75 39.03
CA ASN A 102 -84.71 7.14 39.77
C ASN A 102 -86.04 7.54 39.15
N ALA A 103 -86.74 6.56 38.57
CA ALA A 103 -88.08 6.70 38.04
C ALA A 103 -89.09 5.94 38.90
N LYS A 104 -90.39 6.20 38.72
CA LYS A 104 -91.44 5.57 39.54
C LYS A 104 -91.47 4.04 39.41
N LYS A 105 -91.10 3.49 38.25
CA LYS A 105 -91.16 2.05 37.96
C LYS A 105 -89.81 1.36 37.92
N GLY A 106 -88.70 2.10 37.86
CA GLY A 106 -87.37 1.52 37.72
C GLY A 106 -86.24 2.49 38.02
N VAL A 107 -85.05 1.90 38.23
CA VAL A 107 -83.80 2.63 38.39
C VAL A 107 -82.93 2.38 37.15
N TYR A 108 -82.58 3.46 36.45
CA TYR A 108 -81.71 3.40 35.27
C TYR A 108 -80.26 3.70 35.67
N ARG A 109 -79.31 2.98 35.08
CA ARG A 109 -77.87 3.17 35.29
C ARG A 109 -77.20 3.59 34.00
N TYR A 110 -76.73 4.83 33.96
CA TYR A 110 -75.90 5.36 32.88
C TYR A 110 -74.42 5.27 33.25
N LYS A 111 -73.62 4.81 32.30
CA LYS A 111 -72.16 4.74 32.39
C LYS A 111 -71.56 5.69 31.37
N VAL A 112 -70.75 6.65 31.83
CA VAL A 112 -69.97 7.50 30.91
C VAL A 112 -68.83 6.66 30.36
N VAL A 113 -68.78 6.51 29.03
CA VAL A 113 -67.71 5.79 28.33
C VAL A 113 -66.98 6.78 27.43
N GLN A 114 -65.72 7.10 27.77
CA GLN A 114 -64.82 7.96 27.00
C GLN A 114 -65.42 9.33 26.62
N GLU A 115 -65.68 10.15 27.63
CA GLU A 115 -66.22 11.52 27.48
C GLU A 115 -65.36 12.42 26.57
N SER A 116 -64.05 12.19 26.53
CA SER A 116 -63.08 12.98 25.77
C SER A 116 -63.02 12.69 24.26
N ARG A 117 -63.75 11.69 23.76
CA ARG A 117 -63.60 11.18 22.38
C ARG A 117 -63.78 12.22 21.27
N ASN A 118 -64.73 13.14 21.43
CA ASN A 118 -65.06 14.16 20.43
C ASN A 118 -64.65 15.58 20.83
N ILE A 119 -64.05 15.74 22.02
CA ILE A 119 -63.66 17.05 22.56
C ILE A 119 -62.60 17.71 21.69
N TRP A 120 -61.67 16.93 21.13
CA TRP A 120 -60.64 17.46 20.24
C TRP A 120 -61.22 18.15 18.99
N LYS A 121 -62.35 17.67 18.43
CA LYS A 121 -63.04 18.32 17.30
C LYS A 121 -63.65 19.65 17.70
N ILE A 122 -64.24 19.69 18.90
CA ILE A 122 -64.84 20.91 19.44
C ILE A 122 -63.75 21.97 19.70
N LEU A 123 -62.61 21.55 20.26
CA LEU A 123 -61.47 22.43 20.49
C LEU A 123 -60.80 22.89 19.19
N LEU A 124 -60.82 22.05 18.16
CA LEU A 124 -60.37 22.38 16.81
C LEU A 124 -61.21 23.49 16.18
N ASP A 125 -62.54 23.41 16.31
CA ASP A 125 -63.47 24.46 15.85
C ASP A 125 -63.26 25.78 16.60
N MET A 126 -62.88 25.71 17.88
CA MET A 126 -62.52 26.87 18.71
C MET A 126 -61.11 27.43 18.44
N LYS A 127 -60.34 26.83 17.51
CA LYS A 127 -58.93 27.17 17.20
C LYS A 127 -57.97 27.00 18.39
N GLU A 128 -58.35 26.24 19.42
CA GLU A 128 -57.47 25.92 20.56
C GLU A 128 -56.67 24.63 20.29
N TYR A 129 -55.71 24.72 19.37
CA TYR A 129 -54.98 23.55 18.84
C TYR A 129 -54.15 22.81 19.90
N ASP A 130 -53.54 23.51 20.85
CA ASP A 130 -52.69 22.89 21.88
C ASP A 130 -53.50 22.03 22.85
N LYS A 131 -54.68 22.50 23.26
CA LYS A 131 -55.62 21.71 24.07
C LYS A 131 -56.19 20.55 23.24
N ALA A 132 -56.50 20.78 21.97
CA ALA A 132 -56.96 19.72 21.07
C ALA A 132 -55.93 18.58 20.97
N ARG A 133 -54.63 18.88 20.85
CA ARG A 133 -53.54 17.87 20.83
C ARG A 133 -53.50 17.04 22.12
N PHE A 134 -53.64 17.68 23.27
CA PHE A 134 -53.67 16.97 24.56
C PHE A 134 -54.82 15.94 24.61
N HIS A 135 -56.00 16.31 24.12
CA HIS A 135 -57.16 15.41 24.07
C HIS A 135 -57.12 14.37 22.94
N CYS A 136 -56.23 14.51 21.95
CA CYS A 136 -56.01 13.50 20.92
C CYS A 136 -55.22 12.29 21.43
N GLY A 137 -54.48 12.42 22.53
CA GLY A 137 -53.65 11.33 23.07
C GLY A 137 -52.58 10.86 22.07
N GLN A 138 -52.41 9.54 21.93
CA GLN A 138 -51.47 8.91 20.98
C GLN A 138 -52.09 8.59 19.61
N ASP A 139 -53.33 8.98 19.34
CA ASP A 139 -54.00 8.66 18.07
C ASP A 139 -53.43 9.52 16.92
N GLN A 140 -52.55 8.91 16.11
CA GLN A 140 -51.83 9.60 15.03
C GLN A 140 -52.76 10.24 13.99
N GLU A 141 -53.93 9.65 13.72
CA GLU A 141 -54.90 10.19 12.75
C GLU A 141 -55.58 11.47 13.25
N LYS A 142 -55.88 11.55 14.55
CA LYS A 142 -56.47 12.75 15.15
C LYS A 142 -55.44 13.88 15.19
N LEU A 143 -54.20 13.55 15.56
CA LEU A 143 -53.08 14.50 15.54
C LEU A 143 -52.82 15.04 14.14
N ASP A 144 -52.90 14.22 13.10
CA ASP A 144 -52.76 14.66 11.71
C ASP A 144 -53.81 15.71 11.31
N ILE A 145 -55.08 15.49 11.68
CA ILE A 145 -56.17 16.43 11.39
C ILE A 145 -55.96 17.76 12.11
N VAL A 146 -55.57 17.71 13.40
CA VAL A 146 -55.29 18.92 14.18
C VAL A 146 -54.11 19.69 13.59
N ASN A 147 -53.01 18.99 13.28
CA ASN A 147 -51.82 19.60 12.69
C ASN A 147 -52.09 20.20 11.32
N ARG A 148 -52.91 19.54 10.49
CA ARG A 148 -53.33 20.05 9.18
C ARG A 148 -54.08 21.37 9.30
N GLN A 149 -55.08 21.44 10.16
CA GLN A 149 -55.88 22.65 10.32
C GLN A 149 -55.06 23.78 10.96
N GLN A 150 -54.19 23.46 11.91
CA GLN A 150 -53.27 24.45 12.48
C GLN A 150 -52.29 24.97 11.42
N ALA A 151 -51.73 24.09 10.58
CA ALA A 151 -50.82 24.47 9.51
C ALA A 151 -51.53 25.39 8.48
N ASN A 152 -52.75 25.05 8.06
CA ASN A 152 -53.57 25.89 7.18
C ASN A 152 -53.84 27.26 7.81
N SER A 153 -54.27 27.29 9.08
CA SER A 153 -54.55 28.54 9.79
C SER A 153 -53.29 29.42 9.94
N LEU A 154 -52.12 28.83 10.15
CA LEU A 154 -50.85 29.56 10.22
C LEU A 154 -50.40 30.06 8.84
N PHE A 155 -50.69 29.30 7.78
CA PHE A 155 -50.42 29.68 6.40
C PHE A 155 -51.25 30.91 6.01
N GLU A 156 -52.56 30.90 6.29
CA GLU A 156 -53.46 32.05 6.09
C GLU A 156 -53.05 33.26 6.93
N ALA A 157 -52.52 33.04 8.13
CA ALA A 157 -51.98 34.10 8.99
C ALA A 157 -50.61 34.65 8.54
N GLY A 158 -50.04 34.14 7.43
CA GLY A 158 -48.75 34.58 6.90
C GLY A 158 -47.52 34.07 7.67
N LYS A 159 -47.70 33.18 8.65
CA LYS A 159 -46.61 32.56 9.41
C LYS A 159 -46.14 31.28 8.71
N TYR A 160 -45.50 31.46 7.57
CA TYR A 160 -45.15 30.37 6.65
C TYR A 160 -44.13 29.37 7.23
N GLU A 161 -43.14 29.81 7.99
CA GLU A 161 -42.11 28.93 8.56
C GLU A 161 -42.68 27.96 9.60
N THR A 162 -43.48 28.46 10.54
CA THR A 162 -44.11 27.59 11.55
C THR A 162 -45.17 26.69 10.93
N SER A 163 -45.88 27.19 9.92
CA SER A 163 -46.81 26.39 9.11
C SER A 163 -46.09 25.22 8.42
N ALA A 164 -44.95 25.48 7.77
CA ALA A 164 -44.09 24.47 7.13
C ALA A 164 -43.68 23.36 8.11
N GLN A 165 -43.33 23.73 9.34
CA GLN A 165 -42.96 22.76 10.37
C GLN A 165 -44.09 21.80 10.74
N TYR A 166 -45.33 22.30 10.81
CA TYR A 166 -46.49 21.48 11.09
C TYR A 166 -46.92 20.65 9.88
N TYR A 167 -46.85 21.19 8.66
CA TYR A 167 -47.08 20.41 7.44
C TYR A 167 -46.09 19.26 7.29
N ALA A 168 -44.84 19.40 7.75
CA ALA A 168 -43.86 18.31 7.70
C ALA A 168 -44.31 17.08 8.52
N GLN A 169 -45.06 17.31 9.60
CA GLN A 169 -45.58 16.27 10.49
C GLN A 169 -46.90 15.65 10.00
N THR A 170 -47.53 16.20 8.96
CA THR A 170 -48.78 15.67 8.41
C THR A 170 -48.54 14.61 7.31
N ARG A 171 -49.58 13.82 7.06
CA ARG A 171 -49.69 12.80 6.00
C ARG A 171 -50.23 13.36 4.68
N MET A 172 -50.30 14.68 4.53
CA MET A 172 -50.70 15.29 3.26
C MET A 172 -49.70 14.97 2.15
N SER A 173 -50.18 14.97 0.90
CA SER A 173 -49.34 14.76 -0.28
C SER A 173 -48.24 15.82 -0.34
N PHE A 174 -47.02 15.37 -0.61
CA PHE A 174 -45.84 16.21 -0.71
C PHE A 174 -46.02 17.29 -1.77
N GLU A 175 -46.56 16.91 -2.93
CA GLU A 175 -46.77 17.75 -4.11
C GLU A 175 -47.72 18.91 -3.82
N GLU A 176 -48.81 18.66 -3.09
CA GLU A 176 -49.78 19.71 -2.76
C GLU A 176 -49.14 20.79 -1.86
N ILE A 177 -48.33 20.37 -0.88
CA ILE A 177 -47.69 21.31 0.05
C ILE A 177 -46.55 22.07 -0.66
N THR A 178 -45.74 21.39 -1.46
CA THR A 178 -44.65 22.05 -2.20
C THR A 178 -45.19 23.06 -3.19
N LEU A 179 -46.24 22.73 -3.94
CA LEU A 179 -46.90 23.67 -4.85
C LEU A 179 -47.45 24.90 -4.10
N LYS A 180 -48.09 24.72 -2.94
CA LYS A 180 -48.56 25.86 -2.12
C LYS A 180 -47.44 26.83 -1.73
N PHE A 181 -46.27 26.32 -1.37
CA PHE A 181 -45.13 27.18 -1.01
C PHE A 181 -44.43 27.81 -2.23
N ILE A 182 -44.40 27.10 -3.37
CA ILE A 182 -43.86 27.60 -4.64
C ILE A 182 -44.76 28.73 -5.18
N GLU A 183 -46.08 28.55 -5.19
CA GLU A 183 -47.05 29.58 -5.61
C GLU A 183 -46.99 30.83 -4.72
N ALA A 184 -46.75 30.65 -3.42
CA ALA A 184 -46.56 31.75 -2.48
C ALA A 184 -45.17 32.43 -2.60
N ASN A 185 -44.27 31.89 -3.43
CA ASN A 185 -42.88 32.31 -3.61
C ASN A 185 -42.12 32.43 -2.27
N LYS A 186 -42.32 31.47 -1.35
CA LYS A 186 -41.69 31.45 -0.01
C LYS A 186 -40.69 30.30 0.12
N GLU A 187 -39.51 30.50 -0.46
CA GLU A 187 -38.43 29.49 -0.48
C GLU A 187 -37.89 29.13 0.92
N VAL A 188 -37.82 30.08 1.86
CA VAL A 188 -37.33 29.80 3.23
C VAL A 188 -38.27 28.85 3.98
N ALA A 189 -39.58 29.04 3.82
CA ALA A 189 -40.58 28.16 4.40
C ALA A 189 -40.58 26.78 3.73
N LEU A 190 -40.42 26.73 2.41
CA LEU A 190 -40.25 25.48 1.67
C LEU A 190 -39.01 24.71 2.14
N ARG A 191 -37.88 25.38 2.31
CA ARG A 191 -36.64 24.82 2.87
C ARG A 191 -36.89 24.18 4.24
N GLY A 192 -37.50 24.91 5.16
CA GLY A 192 -37.82 24.39 6.49
C GLY A 192 -38.79 23.19 6.48
N TYR A 193 -39.72 23.15 5.52
CA TYR A 193 -40.59 21.98 5.29
C TYR A 193 -39.77 20.77 4.83
N LEU A 194 -38.92 20.95 3.82
CA LEU A 194 -38.11 19.90 3.22
C LEU A 194 -37.08 19.34 4.21
N GLU A 195 -36.44 20.18 5.02
CA GLU A 195 -35.51 19.76 6.08
C GLU A 195 -36.20 18.90 7.13
N LYS A 196 -37.37 19.32 7.64
CA LYS A 196 -38.11 18.52 8.61
C LYS A 196 -38.67 17.23 8.01
N LYS A 197 -39.03 17.24 6.72
CA LYS A 197 -39.38 16.01 6.01
C LYS A 197 -38.15 15.09 5.90
N LEU A 198 -36.98 15.63 5.57
CA LEU A 198 -35.73 14.88 5.48
C LEU A 198 -35.31 14.25 6.82
N ASP A 199 -35.48 14.97 7.94
CA ASP A 199 -35.22 14.43 9.29
C ASP A 199 -36.14 13.25 9.64
N ASN A 200 -37.37 13.26 9.14
CA ASN A 200 -38.32 12.16 9.31
C ASN A 200 -38.06 10.98 8.34
N TYR A 201 -37.32 11.20 7.26
CA TYR A 201 -36.94 10.14 6.33
C TYR A 201 -35.78 9.33 6.91
N ARG A 202 -35.95 8.00 6.93
CA ARG A 202 -34.84 7.09 7.17
C ARG A 202 -34.07 6.91 5.86
N PRO A 203 -32.78 7.30 5.78
CA PRO A 203 -32.00 7.23 4.55
C PRO A 203 -31.86 5.80 4.00
N GLU A 204 -32.05 4.79 4.85
CA GLU A 204 -31.89 3.37 4.52
C GLU A 204 -33.04 2.80 3.68
N GLU A 205 -34.25 3.35 3.81
CA GLU A 205 -35.46 2.78 3.21
C GLU A 205 -35.71 3.31 1.78
N ASN A 206 -35.40 4.59 1.48
CA ASN A 206 -35.68 5.21 0.17
C ASN A 206 -34.56 6.17 -0.28
N LYS A 207 -33.39 5.62 -0.64
CA LYS A 207 -32.20 6.40 -1.05
C LYS A 207 -32.45 7.40 -2.18
N VAL A 208 -33.16 7.00 -3.25
CA VAL A 208 -33.39 7.87 -4.43
C VAL A 208 -34.20 9.11 -4.07
N GLN A 209 -35.21 8.97 -3.22
CA GLN A 209 -36.01 10.10 -2.74
C GLN A 209 -35.17 11.04 -1.87
N ALA A 210 -34.33 10.49 -1.00
CA ALA A 210 -33.40 11.29 -0.20
C ALA A 210 -32.40 12.05 -1.09
N ILE A 211 -31.87 11.44 -2.15
CA ILE A 211 -30.99 12.10 -3.12
C ILE A 211 -31.70 13.28 -3.78
N MET A 212 -32.89 13.06 -4.35
CA MET A 212 -33.65 14.13 -5.01
C MET A 212 -33.98 15.27 -4.06
N LEU A 213 -34.37 14.97 -2.81
CA LEU A 213 -34.65 15.97 -1.79
C LEU A 213 -33.40 16.76 -1.39
N VAL A 214 -32.26 16.08 -1.20
CA VAL A 214 -30.99 16.73 -0.85
C VAL A 214 -30.48 17.58 -2.01
N THR A 215 -30.52 17.10 -3.25
CA THR A 215 -30.14 17.87 -4.43
C THR A 215 -31.00 19.12 -4.56
N TRP A 216 -32.32 18.98 -4.40
CA TRP A 216 -33.22 20.13 -4.46
C TRP A 216 -33.00 21.11 -3.29
N LEU A 217 -32.74 20.62 -2.08
CA LEU A 217 -32.38 21.46 -0.94
C LEU A 217 -31.08 22.23 -1.21
N VAL A 218 -30.04 21.58 -1.73
CA VAL A 218 -28.78 22.24 -2.10
C VAL A 218 -29.03 23.33 -3.14
N GLU A 219 -29.85 23.06 -4.15
CA GLU A 219 -30.23 24.07 -5.15
C GLU A 219 -30.99 25.25 -4.53
N ILE A 220 -31.90 25.01 -3.58
CA ILE A 220 -32.60 26.09 -2.84
C ILE A 220 -31.59 26.89 -2.00
N TRP A 221 -30.67 26.24 -1.29
CA TRP A 221 -29.62 26.91 -0.51
C TRP A 221 -28.74 27.79 -1.40
N LEU A 222 -28.27 27.27 -2.53
CA LEU A 222 -27.44 28.01 -3.48
C LEU A 222 -28.20 29.17 -4.15
N ASN A 223 -29.48 28.99 -4.48
CA ASN A 223 -30.34 30.06 -4.99
C ASN A 223 -30.53 31.19 -3.97
N GLN A 224 -30.67 30.88 -2.68
CA GLN A 224 -30.77 31.89 -1.63
C GLN A 224 -29.45 32.66 -1.45
N LEU A 225 -28.32 31.96 -1.46
CA LEU A 225 -27.00 32.58 -1.43
C LEU A 225 -26.76 33.46 -2.65
N GLY A 226 -27.13 32.99 -3.84
CA GLY A 226 -27.06 33.75 -5.09
C GLY A 226 -27.90 35.03 -5.06
N LYS A 227 -29.16 34.96 -4.59
CA LYS A 227 -30.02 36.16 -4.44
C LYS A 227 -29.42 37.19 -3.48
N LEU A 228 -28.80 36.74 -2.39
CA LEU A 228 -28.11 37.65 -1.47
C LEU A 228 -26.86 38.26 -2.13
N SER A 229 -26.15 37.51 -2.97
CA SER A 229 -25.02 38.03 -3.76
C SER A 229 -25.47 39.09 -4.78
N ASP A 230 -26.54 38.83 -5.55
CA ASP A 230 -27.07 39.79 -6.52
C ASP A 230 -27.54 41.08 -5.83
N GLN A 231 -28.13 40.96 -4.63
CA GLN A 231 -28.56 42.11 -3.82
C GLN A 231 -27.36 42.90 -3.27
N MET A 232 -26.26 42.23 -2.89
CA MET A 232 -25.01 42.89 -2.50
C MET A 232 -24.41 43.73 -3.62
N ASP A 233 -24.34 43.19 -4.84
CA ASP A 233 -23.79 43.91 -6.00
C ASP A 233 -24.62 45.16 -6.35
N SER A 234 -25.91 45.16 -6.01
CA SER A 234 -26.82 46.28 -6.26
C SER A 234 -26.79 47.38 -5.19
N ASP A 235 -26.61 47.04 -3.92
CA ASP A 235 -26.90 47.95 -2.79
C ASP A 235 -25.68 48.19 -1.85
N GLY A 236 -24.58 47.44 -2.02
CA GLY A 236 -23.29 47.69 -1.37
C GLY A 236 -23.29 47.70 0.17
N SER A 237 -24.35 47.21 0.82
CA SER A 237 -24.52 47.31 2.27
C SER A 237 -23.94 46.09 3.01
N ASN A 238 -23.16 46.34 4.07
CA ASN A 238 -22.56 45.29 4.92
C ASN A 238 -23.58 44.37 5.63
N LYS A 239 -24.87 44.74 5.62
CA LYS A 239 -25.93 43.93 6.25
C LYS A 239 -26.17 42.63 5.48
N TYR A 240 -26.22 42.70 4.14
CA TYR A 240 -26.42 41.52 3.30
C TYR A 240 -25.21 40.58 3.31
N GLU A 241 -24.00 41.13 3.51
CA GLU A 241 -22.79 40.33 3.68
C GLU A 241 -22.84 39.47 4.96
N GLN A 242 -23.26 40.07 6.09
CA GLN A 242 -23.44 39.34 7.34
C GLN A 242 -24.55 38.29 7.25
N GLU A 243 -25.69 38.62 6.63
CA GLU A 243 -26.77 37.67 6.40
C GLU A 243 -26.33 36.51 5.50
N ARG A 244 -25.50 36.78 4.48
CA ARG A 244 -24.93 35.74 3.61
C ARG A 244 -23.94 34.85 4.36
N GLU A 245 -23.07 35.41 5.20
CA GLU A 245 -22.12 34.62 6.00
C GLU A 245 -22.84 33.66 6.95
N ILE A 246 -23.87 34.15 7.66
CA ILE A 246 -24.70 33.31 8.54
C ILE A 246 -25.35 32.19 7.73
N LEU A 247 -25.94 32.52 6.58
CA LEU A 247 -26.59 31.54 5.70
C LEU A 247 -25.59 30.50 5.14
N GLN A 248 -24.37 30.94 4.81
CA GLN A 248 -23.29 30.08 4.32
C GLN A 248 -22.81 29.12 5.43
N GLU A 249 -22.71 29.59 6.67
CA GLU A 249 -22.40 28.72 7.82
C GLU A 249 -23.51 27.68 8.06
N GLU A 250 -24.79 28.08 8.01
CA GLU A 250 -25.91 27.16 8.12
C GLU A 250 -25.89 26.10 7.00
N PHE A 251 -25.59 26.51 5.77
CA PHE A 251 -25.44 25.60 4.64
C PHE A 251 -24.28 24.60 4.85
N ARG A 252 -23.13 25.08 5.35
CA ARG A 252 -21.98 24.21 5.67
C ARG A 252 -22.30 23.22 6.79
N LEU A 253 -23.02 23.65 7.82
CA LEU A 253 -23.51 22.78 8.88
C LEU A 253 -24.50 21.74 8.35
N PHE A 254 -25.37 22.11 7.42
CA PHE A 254 -26.29 21.19 6.75
C PHE A 254 -25.54 20.11 5.97
N LEU A 255 -24.54 20.48 5.16
CA LEU A 255 -23.72 19.51 4.42
C LEU A 255 -22.95 18.57 5.36
N ALA A 256 -22.51 19.06 6.52
CA ALA A 256 -21.74 18.30 7.49
C ALA A 256 -22.55 17.25 8.28
N LYS A 257 -23.90 17.31 8.26
CA LYS A 257 -24.75 16.33 8.95
C LYS A 257 -24.51 14.91 8.40
N GLY A 258 -24.32 13.94 9.31
CA GLY A 258 -23.88 12.58 8.94
C GLY A 258 -24.84 11.80 8.05
N ASN A 259 -26.16 12.00 8.22
CA ASN A 259 -27.20 11.39 7.38
C ASN A 259 -27.19 11.94 5.93
N ILE A 260 -26.77 13.19 5.75
CA ILE A 260 -26.70 13.84 4.44
C ILE A 260 -25.37 13.50 3.76
N ARG A 261 -24.27 13.41 4.52
CA ARG A 261 -22.94 13.04 3.99
C ARG A 261 -22.92 11.70 3.27
N SER A 262 -23.66 10.69 3.75
CA SER A 262 -23.75 9.38 3.08
C SER A 262 -24.41 9.49 1.71
N VAL A 263 -25.50 10.26 1.61
CA VAL A 263 -26.25 10.53 0.37
C VAL A 263 -25.41 11.35 -0.62
N LEU A 264 -24.67 12.34 -0.11
CA LEU A 264 -23.76 13.17 -0.91
C LEU A 264 -22.58 12.36 -1.47
N ASN A 265 -22.11 11.33 -0.76
CA ASN A 265 -20.99 10.48 -1.20
C ASN A 265 -21.33 9.67 -2.44
N GLU A 266 -22.59 9.29 -2.60
CA GLU A 266 -23.08 8.55 -3.77
C GLU A 266 -23.23 9.48 -5.01
N ASN A 267 -23.47 10.79 -4.82
CA ASN A 267 -23.79 11.74 -5.91
C ASN A 267 -22.87 12.98 -5.94
N LYS A 268 -21.56 12.78 -5.75
CA LYS A 268 -20.59 13.88 -5.71
C LYS A 268 -20.61 14.75 -6.97
N SER A 269 -20.70 14.16 -8.16
CA SER A 269 -20.61 14.87 -9.44
C SER A 269 -21.69 15.93 -9.60
N ILE A 270 -22.96 15.57 -9.35
CA ILE A 270 -24.11 16.48 -9.50
C ILE A 270 -23.97 17.68 -8.55
N ILE A 271 -23.57 17.43 -7.31
CA ILE A 271 -23.40 18.50 -6.31
C ILE A 271 -22.21 19.39 -6.67
N TYR A 272 -21.13 18.83 -7.21
CA TYR A 272 -20.02 19.64 -7.74
C TYR A 272 -20.47 20.53 -8.89
N ASP A 273 -21.25 19.99 -9.84
CA ASP A 273 -21.74 20.76 -10.99
C ASP A 273 -22.69 21.88 -10.55
N LEU A 274 -23.54 21.62 -9.55
CA LEU A 274 -24.43 22.63 -8.95
C LEU A 274 -23.65 23.74 -8.23
N ILE A 275 -22.69 23.40 -7.36
CA ILE A 275 -21.91 24.43 -6.66
C ILE A 275 -21.07 25.23 -7.67
N ALA A 276 -20.50 24.56 -8.69
CA ALA A 276 -19.74 25.22 -9.73
C ALA A 276 -20.59 26.16 -10.60
N SER A 277 -21.86 25.82 -10.90
CA SER A 277 -22.75 26.68 -11.69
C SER A 277 -23.12 27.98 -10.97
N HIS A 278 -23.13 27.97 -9.63
CA HIS A 278 -23.37 29.16 -8.82
C HIS A 278 -22.12 30.02 -8.59
N GLY A 279 -20.93 29.53 -8.97
CA GLY A 279 -19.68 30.30 -8.91
C GLY A 279 -19.03 30.40 -7.52
N ASP A 280 -19.55 29.70 -6.51
CA ASP A 280 -19.04 29.75 -5.14
C ASP A 280 -17.84 28.82 -4.92
N VAL A 281 -16.68 29.33 -5.32
CA VAL A 281 -15.38 28.64 -5.21
C VAL A 281 -15.04 28.21 -3.78
N LYS A 282 -15.38 29.03 -2.77
CA LYS A 282 -15.10 28.74 -1.35
C LYS A 282 -15.88 27.52 -0.84
N ASP A 283 -17.15 27.42 -1.22
CA ASP A 283 -18.00 26.30 -0.81
C ASP A 283 -17.68 25.02 -1.59
N LEU A 284 -17.19 25.14 -2.83
CA LEU A 284 -16.65 24.00 -3.58
C LEU A 284 -15.44 23.38 -2.87
N VAL A 285 -14.52 24.20 -2.37
CA VAL A 285 -13.35 23.73 -1.60
C VAL A 285 -13.79 23.11 -0.27
N PHE A 286 -14.72 23.74 0.45
CA PHE A 286 -15.27 23.20 1.69
C PHE A 286 -15.94 21.83 1.46
N PHE A 287 -16.77 21.73 0.42
CA PHE A 287 -17.41 20.48 0.04
C PHE A 287 -16.38 19.41 -0.34
N ALA A 288 -15.33 19.77 -1.07
CA ALA A 288 -14.26 18.83 -1.41
C ALA A 288 -13.46 18.34 -0.19
N ASP A 289 -13.18 19.18 0.80
CA ASP A 289 -12.55 18.75 2.07
C ASP A 289 -13.51 17.84 2.87
N LEU A 290 -14.79 18.18 2.93
CA LEU A 290 -15.82 17.36 3.60
C LEU A 290 -15.96 15.96 2.98
N MET A 291 -15.91 15.88 1.65
CA MET A 291 -16.01 14.64 0.89
C MET A 291 -14.67 13.90 0.77
N LYS A 292 -13.59 14.47 1.30
CA LYS A 292 -12.21 13.97 1.21
C LYS A 292 -11.72 13.81 -0.23
N ASP A 293 -12.23 14.64 -1.15
CA ASP A 293 -11.76 14.71 -2.53
C ASP A 293 -10.58 15.69 -2.61
N TYR A 294 -9.45 15.26 -2.06
CA TYR A 294 -8.25 16.07 -1.94
C TYR A 294 -7.65 16.44 -3.30
N GLU A 295 -7.92 15.66 -4.35
CA GLU A 295 -7.45 15.95 -5.70
C GLU A 295 -8.01 17.29 -6.21
N LYS A 296 -9.31 17.52 -6.04
CA LYS A 296 -9.96 18.77 -6.41
C LYS A 296 -9.48 19.94 -5.55
N VAL A 297 -9.40 19.73 -4.23
CA VAL A 297 -8.89 20.75 -3.29
C VAL A 297 -7.50 21.24 -3.69
N ILE A 298 -6.58 20.29 -3.92
CA ILE A 298 -5.19 20.61 -4.27
C ILE A 298 -5.14 21.26 -5.66
N SER A 299 -5.88 20.75 -6.64
CA SER A 299 -5.91 21.35 -7.98
C SER A 299 -6.36 22.81 -7.96
N HIS A 300 -7.35 23.14 -7.12
CA HIS A 300 -7.84 24.49 -6.93
C HIS A 300 -6.83 25.38 -6.19
N GLN A 301 -6.21 24.87 -5.12
CA GLN A 301 -5.14 25.59 -4.40
C GLN A 301 -3.95 25.91 -5.32
N LEU A 302 -3.59 24.98 -6.23
CA LEU A 302 -2.55 25.20 -7.23
C LEU A 302 -2.95 26.25 -8.27
N GLN A 303 -4.21 26.28 -8.72
CA GLN A 303 -4.72 27.31 -9.64
C GLN A 303 -4.68 28.70 -9.01
N ASN A 304 -4.95 28.82 -7.70
CA ASN A 304 -4.90 30.09 -6.98
C ASN A 304 -3.49 30.49 -6.51
N HIS A 305 -2.45 29.75 -6.92
CA HIS A 305 -1.06 29.95 -6.49
C HIS A 305 -0.80 29.81 -4.98
N GLU A 306 -1.71 29.16 -4.24
CA GLU A 306 -1.55 28.88 -2.81
C GLU A 306 -0.77 27.57 -2.58
N PHE A 307 0.49 27.54 -3.04
CA PHE A 307 1.32 26.33 -3.02
C PHE A 307 1.63 25.81 -1.61
N GLU A 308 1.77 26.69 -0.62
CA GLU A 308 2.06 26.31 0.78
C GLU A 308 0.90 25.51 1.41
N LYS A 309 -0.34 26.00 1.26
CA LYS A 309 -1.53 25.28 1.75
C LYS A 309 -1.73 23.95 1.03
N ALA A 310 -1.40 23.90 -0.27
CA ALA A 310 -1.42 22.65 -1.03
C ALA A 310 -0.40 21.63 -0.50
N LEU A 311 0.79 22.08 -0.10
CA LEU A 311 1.81 21.24 0.52
C LEU A 311 1.37 20.74 1.90
N GLU A 312 0.80 21.60 2.76
CA GLU A 312 0.23 21.19 4.05
C GLU A 312 -0.88 20.14 3.90
N GLN A 313 -1.76 20.32 2.90
CA GLN A 313 -2.80 19.35 2.58
C GLN A 313 -2.22 18.02 2.10
N LEU A 314 -1.20 18.05 1.23
CA LEU A 314 -0.49 16.85 0.79
C LEU A 314 0.25 16.15 1.93
N GLU A 315 0.83 16.91 2.87
CA GLU A 315 1.46 16.37 4.07
C GLU A 315 0.43 15.69 4.98
N ARG A 316 -0.76 16.29 5.14
CA ARG A 316 -1.84 15.73 5.93
C ARG A 316 -2.38 14.43 5.33
N VAL A 317 -2.63 14.40 4.02
CA VAL A 317 -3.26 13.29 3.30
C VAL A 317 -2.28 12.14 3.07
N GLY A 318 -1.06 12.42 2.64
CA GLY A 318 -0.01 11.41 2.46
C GLY A 318 -0.26 10.40 1.33
N ASP A 319 -1.18 10.68 0.40
CA ASP A 319 -1.49 9.79 -0.72
C ASP A 319 -0.43 9.88 -1.83
N ALA A 320 0.32 8.81 -2.03
CA ALA A 320 1.41 8.75 -3.02
C ALA A 320 0.95 9.12 -4.45
N ARG A 321 -0.28 8.75 -4.84
CA ARG A 321 -0.84 9.05 -6.17
C ARG A 321 -1.00 10.55 -6.42
N LEU A 322 -1.51 11.29 -5.43
CA LEU A 322 -1.69 12.74 -5.52
C LEU A 322 -0.33 13.44 -5.54
N VAL A 323 0.61 12.97 -4.71
CA VAL A 323 1.98 13.47 -4.71
C VAL A 323 2.59 13.34 -6.11
N TYR A 324 2.53 12.16 -6.76
CA TYR A 324 3.09 12.01 -8.11
C TYR A 324 2.44 12.93 -9.16
N LYS A 325 1.12 13.15 -9.08
CA LYS A 325 0.40 13.98 -10.05
C LYS A 325 0.75 15.47 -9.93
N PHE A 326 0.85 15.98 -8.70
CA PHE A 326 1.09 17.40 -8.46
C PHE A 326 2.58 17.76 -8.31
N SER A 327 3.46 16.77 -8.16
CA SER A 327 4.92 16.96 -8.05
C SER A 327 5.55 17.78 -9.18
N PRO A 328 5.21 17.60 -10.48
CA PRO A 328 5.80 18.41 -11.55
C PRO A 328 5.50 19.91 -11.42
N LEU A 329 4.26 20.26 -11.07
CA LEU A 329 3.81 21.65 -10.91
C LEU A 329 4.44 22.28 -9.66
N LEU A 330 4.46 21.54 -8.55
CA LEU A 330 5.06 22.00 -7.30
C LEU A 330 6.57 22.20 -7.43
N MET A 331 7.27 21.29 -8.12
CA MET A 331 8.71 21.40 -8.37
C MET A 331 9.06 22.61 -9.26
N GLN A 332 8.15 23.05 -10.14
CA GLN A 332 8.38 24.22 -10.98
C GLN A 332 8.28 25.54 -10.19
N HIS A 333 7.40 25.61 -9.19
CA HIS A 333 7.10 26.85 -8.45
C HIS A 333 7.77 26.93 -7.07
N VAL A 334 7.81 25.84 -6.30
CA VAL A 334 8.36 25.79 -4.93
C VAL A 334 9.23 24.54 -4.73
N PRO A 335 10.48 24.52 -5.23
CA PRO A 335 11.31 23.31 -5.24
C PRO A 335 11.77 22.87 -3.84
N SER A 336 12.18 23.82 -2.99
CA SER A 336 12.73 23.56 -1.66
C SER A 336 11.71 22.89 -0.73
N ALA A 337 10.53 23.49 -0.59
CA ALA A 337 9.45 22.97 0.24
C ALA A 337 8.87 21.66 -0.31
N THR A 338 8.90 21.45 -1.63
CA THR A 338 8.49 20.18 -2.25
C THR A 338 9.47 19.05 -1.88
N VAL A 339 10.77 19.31 -1.89
CA VAL A 339 11.78 18.33 -1.46
C VAL A 339 11.70 18.07 0.04
N ASP A 340 11.43 19.09 0.86
CA ASP A 340 11.20 18.89 2.29
C ASP A 340 9.96 18.02 2.53
N LEU A 341 8.87 18.24 1.79
CA LEU A 341 7.69 17.39 1.81
C LEU A 341 8.02 15.94 1.43
N TRP A 342 8.81 15.70 0.38
CA TRP A 342 9.20 14.34 0.02
C TRP A 342 10.07 13.68 1.10
N GLN A 343 10.89 14.46 1.81
CA GLN A 343 11.68 13.96 2.94
C GLN A 343 10.79 13.65 4.15
N THR A 344 9.80 14.49 4.50
CA THR A 344 8.89 14.21 5.63
C THR A 344 7.96 13.03 5.33
N LEU A 345 7.52 12.88 4.08
CA LEU A 345 6.71 11.76 3.62
C LEU A 345 7.50 10.47 3.41
N SER A 346 8.83 10.54 3.45
CA SER A 346 9.72 9.39 3.31
C SER A 346 9.49 8.36 4.43
N PRO A 347 9.57 7.04 4.12
CA PRO A 347 9.38 5.97 5.11
C PRO A 347 10.38 6.01 6.28
N TYR A 348 11.49 6.75 6.13
CA TYR A 348 12.47 6.97 7.20
C TYR A 348 11.93 7.84 8.36
N HIS A 349 11.16 8.90 8.05
CA HIS A 349 10.60 9.79 9.07
C HIS A 349 9.21 9.34 9.53
N ASN A 350 8.46 8.64 8.68
CA ASN A 350 7.13 8.13 9.03
C ASN A 350 6.91 6.69 8.51
N PRO A 351 7.23 5.65 9.31
CA PRO A 351 7.16 4.26 8.89
C PRO A 351 5.73 3.73 8.69
N ARG A 352 4.70 4.52 9.01
CA ARG A 352 3.28 4.14 8.85
C ARG A 352 2.71 4.46 7.46
N ARG A 353 3.44 5.18 6.61
CA ARG A 353 2.98 5.62 5.29
C ARG A 353 3.55 4.76 4.17
N PRO A 354 2.82 4.60 3.05
CA PRO A 354 3.33 3.84 1.91
C PRO A 354 4.62 4.48 1.38
N PRO A 355 5.66 3.68 1.08
CA PRO A 355 6.92 4.22 0.58
C PRO A 355 6.68 4.92 -0.75
N LEU A 356 7.21 6.15 -0.88
CA LEU A 356 7.29 6.83 -2.16
C LEU A 356 8.39 6.19 -3.01
N ASP A 357 8.05 5.82 -4.25
CA ASP A 357 8.99 5.31 -5.25
C ASP A 357 9.72 6.52 -5.86
N PRO A 358 11.03 6.70 -5.62
CA PRO A 358 11.74 7.84 -6.17
C PRO A 358 11.77 7.82 -7.71
N LYS A 359 11.68 6.63 -8.33
CA LYS A 359 11.60 6.47 -9.80
C LYS A 359 10.47 7.27 -10.43
N LYS A 360 9.30 7.32 -9.78
CA LYS A 360 8.12 8.03 -10.28
C LYS A 360 8.22 9.55 -10.13
N LEU A 361 9.16 10.02 -9.31
CA LEU A 361 9.48 11.44 -9.11
C LEU A 361 10.60 11.92 -10.05
N ILE A 362 11.31 11.02 -10.74
CA ILE A 362 12.35 11.41 -11.71
C ILE A 362 11.78 12.27 -12.85
N PRO A 363 10.62 11.96 -13.48
CA PRO A 363 10.07 12.82 -14.53
C PRO A 363 9.78 14.26 -14.06
N SER A 364 9.29 14.43 -12.83
CA SER A 364 9.11 15.77 -12.24
C SER A 364 10.44 16.49 -11.97
N LEU A 365 11.49 15.74 -11.61
CA LEU A 365 12.83 16.29 -11.41
C LEU A 365 13.56 16.62 -12.71
N VAL A 366 13.20 15.98 -13.83
CA VAL A 366 13.77 16.24 -15.17
C VAL A 366 13.07 17.43 -15.84
N GLN A 367 11.76 17.57 -15.62
CA GLN A 367 10.99 18.75 -16.05
C GLN A 367 11.33 20.01 -15.23
N TYR A 368 12.01 19.83 -14.10
CA TYR A 368 12.60 20.92 -13.36
C TYR A 368 13.67 21.61 -14.22
N ASP A 369 13.35 22.82 -14.65
CA ASP A 369 14.13 23.59 -15.62
C ASP A 369 15.37 24.18 -14.92
N VAL A 370 16.42 23.37 -14.80
CA VAL A 370 17.65 23.68 -14.04
C VAL A 370 18.35 24.96 -14.53
N ARG A 371 18.01 25.43 -15.74
CA ARG A 371 18.57 26.62 -16.39
C ARG A 371 17.98 27.95 -15.89
N LYS A 372 16.89 27.93 -15.11
CA LYS A 372 16.26 29.15 -14.55
C LYS A 372 16.75 29.50 -13.15
N LEU A 373 17.59 28.66 -12.53
CA LEU A 373 18.16 28.95 -11.23
C LEU A 373 19.31 29.95 -11.37
N GLN A 374 19.19 31.08 -10.66
CA GLN A 374 20.29 32.02 -10.50
C GLN A 374 21.46 31.33 -9.79
N SER A 375 22.68 31.64 -10.24
CA SER A 375 23.94 31.14 -9.68
C SER A 375 23.97 31.27 -8.14
N GLY A 376 23.85 30.15 -7.42
CA GLY A 376 23.99 30.11 -5.96
C GLY A 376 22.95 29.29 -5.20
N GLN A 377 21.84 28.86 -5.82
CA GLN A 377 20.93 27.92 -5.15
C GLN A 377 21.42 26.47 -5.31
N THR A 378 21.60 25.78 -4.19
CA THR A 378 21.88 24.35 -4.16
C THR A 378 20.76 23.62 -4.88
N HIS A 379 21.09 22.81 -5.89
CA HIS A 379 20.12 22.05 -6.64
C HIS A 379 19.32 21.15 -5.68
N ASP A 380 18.06 21.50 -5.42
CA ASP A 380 17.15 20.73 -4.57
C ASP A 380 16.96 19.30 -5.09
N ALA A 381 17.08 19.11 -6.41
CA ALA A 381 17.16 17.80 -7.04
C ALA A 381 18.37 16.97 -6.55
N ILE A 382 19.57 17.57 -6.46
CA ILE A 382 20.77 16.90 -5.92
C ILE A 382 20.57 16.59 -4.44
N ARG A 383 20.02 17.55 -3.66
CA ARG A 383 19.72 17.35 -2.23
C ARG A 383 18.79 16.15 -2.01
N PHE A 384 17.74 16.03 -2.81
CA PHE A 384 16.80 14.91 -2.74
C PHE A 384 17.44 13.57 -3.16
N LEU A 385 18.22 13.55 -4.25
CA LEU A 385 18.89 12.34 -4.73
C LEU A 385 19.97 11.86 -3.75
N GLU A 386 20.74 12.78 -3.17
CA GLU A 386 21.69 12.47 -2.11
C GLU A 386 21.00 11.90 -0.87
N TYR A 387 19.82 12.42 -0.51
CA TYR A 387 18.99 11.86 0.56
C TYR A 387 18.50 10.44 0.20
N CYS A 388 18.09 10.21 -1.05
CA CYS A 388 17.68 8.89 -1.54
C CYS A 388 18.81 7.85 -1.45
N ILE A 389 20.06 8.26 -1.65
CA ILE A 389 21.21 7.36 -1.62
C ILE A 389 21.73 7.17 -0.20
N ARG A 390 21.88 8.25 0.58
CA ARG A 390 22.46 8.20 1.94
C ARG A 390 21.48 7.65 2.97
N THR A 391 20.22 8.08 2.94
CA THR A 391 19.22 7.78 3.97
C THR A 391 18.35 6.60 3.58
N LEU A 392 17.86 6.56 2.32
CA LEU A 392 16.98 5.49 1.84
C LEU A 392 17.74 4.27 1.31
N LYS A 393 19.07 4.37 1.08
CA LYS A 393 19.94 3.30 0.55
C LYS A 393 19.35 2.63 -0.70
N ASN A 394 18.69 3.40 -1.56
CA ASN A 394 18.13 2.88 -2.80
C ASN A 394 19.27 2.44 -3.72
N LYS A 395 19.13 1.26 -4.33
CA LYS A 395 20.11 0.66 -5.27
C LYS A 395 19.71 0.83 -6.74
N ASP A 396 18.73 1.69 -6.99
CA ASP A 396 18.11 1.79 -8.31
C ASP A 396 18.99 2.55 -9.30
N GLN A 397 19.42 1.85 -10.35
CA GLN A 397 20.35 2.36 -11.37
C GLN A 397 19.95 3.72 -11.98
N THR A 398 18.66 3.93 -12.23
CA THR A 398 18.15 5.19 -12.80
C THR A 398 18.41 6.40 -11.91
N ILE A 399 18.31 6.25 -10.59
CA ILE A 399 18.53 7.35 -9.62
C ILE A 399 20.01 7.72 -9.63
N HIS A 400 20.88 6.72 -9.60
CA HIS A 400 22.33 6.93 -9.62
C HIS A 400 22.78 7.53 -10.96
N ASN A 401 22.27 7.03 -12.08
CA ASN A 401 22.55 7.59 -13.42
C ASN A 401 22.10 9.06 -13.52
N TYR A 402 20.91 9.39 -13.00
CA TYR A 402 20.43 10.76 -13.01
C TYR A 402 21.27 11.68 -12.12
N LEU A 403 21.67 11.21 -10.94
CA LEU A 403 22.58 11.96 -10.08
C LEU A 403 23.94 12.19 -10.75
N ILE A 404 24.49 11.19 -11.45
CA ILE A 404 25.73 11.32 -12.22
C ILE A 404 25.57 12.37 -13.32
N SER A 405 24.41 12.41 -14.00
CA SER A 405 24.12 13.45 -15.00
C SER A 405 24.14 14.85 -14.40
N LEU A 406 23.53 15.04 -13.23
CA LEU A 406 23.54 16.32 -12.53
C LEU A 406 24.94 16.68 -12.00
N TYR A 407 25.69 15.74 -11.44
CA TYR A 407 27.05 16.06 -10.99
C TYR A 407 28.02 16.34 -12.14
N ALA A 408 27.88 15.67 -13.28
CA ALA A 408 28.69 15.95 -14.47
C ALA A 408 28.44 17.38 -15.02
N ASP A 409 27.20 17.88 -14.90
CA ASP A 409 26.84 19.23 -15.36
C ASP A 409 27.20 20.33 -14.36
N PHE A 410 27.08 20.09 -13.04
CA PHE A 410 27.17 21.16 -12.03
C PHE A 410 28.39 21.06 -11.10
N ASP A 411 28.84 19.87 -10.70
CA ASP A 411 29.91 19.70 -9.69
C ASP A 411 30.82 18.47 -9.96
N PRO A 412 31.85 18.61 -10.83
CA PRO A 412 32.75 17.50 -11.17
C PRO A 412 33.54 16.91 -10.00
N GLU A 413 33.84 17.71 -8.97
CA GLU A 413 34.56 17.22 -7.79
C GLU A 413 33.70 16.31 -6.91
N LYS A 414 32.41 16.61 -6.77
CA LYS A 414 31.45 15.76 -6.05
C LYS A 414 31.22 14.46 -6.80
N LEU A 415 31.19 14.51 -8.13
CA LEU A 415 31.16 13.31 -8.96
C LEU A 415 32.30 12.35 -8.63
N LEU A 416 33.54 12.84 -8.59
CA LEU A 416 34.70 12.01 -8.27
C LEU A 416 34.63 11.40 -6.86
N LYS A 417 34.20 12.19 -5.87
CA LYS A 417 33.99 11.68 -4.50
C LYS A 417 32.92 10.59 -4.48
N TYR A 418 31.82 10.80 -5.20
CA TYR A 418 30.73 9.85 -5.30
C TYR A 418 31.16 8.53 -5.97
N LEU A 419 31.86 8.60 -7.10
CA LEU A 419 32.38 7.43 -7.81
C LEU A 419 33.33 6.60 -6.94
N ARG A 420 34.20 7.26 -6.16
CA ARG A 420 35.11 6.58 -5.22
C ARG A 420 34.38 5.89 -4.07
N VAL A 421 33.27 6.46 -3.58
CA VAL A 421 32.48 5.89 -2.47
C VAL A 421 31.67 4.66 -2.90
N GLN A 422 31.25 4.57 -4.16
CA GLN A 422 30.52 3.40 -4.67
C GLN A 422 31.41 2.15 -4.85
N GLY A 423 32.73 2.29 -4.88
CA GLY A 423 33.68 1.17 -4.96
C GLY A 423 34.35 1.00 -6.32
N GLN A 424 35.21 -0.02 -6.42
CA GLN A 424 36.04 -0.30 -7.60
C GLN A 424 35.60 -1.53 -8.40
N GLU A 425 34.66 -2.33 -7.89
CA GLU A 425 34.20 -3.58 -8.51
C GLU A 425 32.94 -3.35 -9.35
N ALA A 426 32.93 -3.81 -10.60
CA ALA A 426 31.84 -3.62 -11.56
C ALA A 426 30.47 -4.10 -11.04
N ASP A 427 30.42 -5.19 -10.28
CA ASP A 427 29.19 -5.77 -9.74
C ASP A 427 28.67 -5.08 -8.46
N ALA A 428 29.52 -4.32 -7.76
CA ALA A 428 29.15 -3.58 -6.56
C ALA A 428 28.55 -2.20 -6.90
N VAL A 429 28.72 -1.74 -8.14
CA VAL A 429 28.31 -0.41 -8.57
C VAL A 429 26.83 -0.35 -8.92
N ASN A 430 26.10 0.58 -8.29
CA ASN A 430 24.65 0.76 -8.52
C ASN A 430 24.32 1.71 -9.69
N TYR A 431 25.26 2.00 -10.60
CA TYR A 431 25.06 2.87 -11.77
C TYR A 431 25.48 2.17 -13.07
N ASP A 432 24.96 2.63 -14.21
CA ASP A 432 25.38 2.15 -15.52
C ASP A 432 26.74 2.75 -15.89
N LEU A 433 27.77 1.91 -15.85
CA LEU A 433 29.14 2.24 -16.23
C LEU A 433 29.23 2.79 -17.66
N LYS A 434 28.48 2.22 -18.61
CA LYS A 434 28.53 2.65 -20.03
C LYS A 434 27.87 4.01 -20.23
N TYR A 435 26.74 4.24 -19.56
CA TYR A 435 26.08 5.54 -19.57
C TYR A 435 26.95 6.62 -18.93
N ALA A 436 27.50 6.34 -17.74
CA ALA A 436 28.39 7.25 -17.04
C ALA A 436 29.64 7.59 -17.87
N LEU A 437 30.23 6.60 -18.55
CA LEU A 437 31.37 6.78 -19.43
C LEU A 437 31.04 7.71 -20.61
N ARG A 438 29.93 7.46 -21.32
CA ARG A 438 29.51 8.29 -22.45
C ARG A 438 29.35 9.75 -22.03
N LEU A 439 28.65 9.97 -20.92
CA LEU A 439 28.39 11.29 -20.38
C LEU A 439 29.68 12.00 -19.95
N CYS A 440 30.56 11.32 -19.21
CA CYS A 440 31.84 11.90 -18.78
C CYS A 440 32.76 12.19 -19.98
N SER A 441 32.71 11.36 -21.03
CA SER A 441 33.46 11.57 -22.26
C SER A 441 32.94 12.77 -23.05
N GLU A 442 31.62 12.95 -23.18
CA GLU A 442 31.02 14.11 -23.84
C GLU A 442 31.38 15.42 -23.13
N LYS A 443 31.54 15.38 -21.81
CA LYS A 443 31.88 16.54 -20.96
C LYS A 443 33.38 16.71 -20.72
N ASN A 444 34.23 15.89 -21.34
CA ASN A 444 35.69 15.88 -21.15
C ASN A 444 36.16 15.75 -19.67
N LEU A 445 35.43 14.99 -18.85
CA LEU A 445 35.76 14.72 -17.45
C LEU A 445 36.78 13.56 -17.34
N HIS A 446 38.01 13.81 -17.78
CA HIS A 446 39.04 12.76 -17.94
C HIS A 446 39.31 11.95 -16.66
N LYS A 447 39.41 12.61 -15.49
CA LYS A 447 39.65 11.92 -14.21
C LYS A 447 38.52 10.97 -13.81
N ALA A 448 37.27 11.33 -14.13
CA ALA A 448 36.11 10.48 -13.88
C ALA A 448 36.08 9.32 -14.88
N CYS A 449 36.40 9.58 -16.16
CA CYS A 449 36.55 8.53 -17.16
C CYS A 449 37.61 7.49 -16.77
N ILE A 450 38.80 7.92 -16.33
CA ILE A 450 39.87 7.00 -15.89
C ILE A 450 39.38 6.10 -14.74
N HIS A 451 38.66 6.65 -13.77
CA HIS A 451 38.07 5.87 -12.69
C HIS A 451 37.04 4.87 -13.21
N ILE A 452 36.14 5.29 -14.11
CA ILE A 452 35.12 4.41 -14.69
C ILE A 452 35.76 3.28 -15.51
N TYR A 453 36.78 3.57 -16.32
CA TYR A 453 37.54 2.55 -17.05
C TYR A 453 38.22 1.56 -16.09
N SER A 454 38.83 2.06 -15.00
CA SER A 454 39.39 1.19 -13.95
C SER A 454 38.33 0.31 -13.28
N THR A 455 37.10 0.80 -13.09
CA THR A 455 36.01 -0.01 -12.52
C THR A 455 35.42 -1.02 -13.51
N MET A 456 35.54 -0.75 -14.82
CA MET A 456 35.13 -1.68 -15.87
C MET A 456 36.16 -2.79 -16.13
N GLY A 457 37.35 -2.71 -15.52
CA GLY A 457 38.48 -3.61 -15.80
C GLY A 457 39.22 -3.30 -17.11
N LEU A 458 38.89 -2.18 -17.77
CA LEU A 458 39.53 -1.73 -19.02
C LEU A 458 40.75 -0.85 -18.71
N TYR A 459 41.79 -1.46 -18.15
CA TYR A 459 42.98 -0.75 -17.69
C TYR A 459 43.81 -0.16 -18.84
N SER A 460 43.80 -0.76 -20.03
CA SER A 460 44.48 -0.22 -21.22
C SER A 460 43.98 1.16 -21.62
N GLU A 461 42.67 1.31 -21.71
CA GLU A 461 42.02 2.57 -22.05
C GLU A 461 42.19 3.59 -20.92
N ALA A 462 42.12 3.15 -19.66
CA ALA A 462 42.37 4.00 -18.50
C ALA A 462 43.78 4.59 -18.52
N VAL A 463 44.80 3.76 -18.78
CA VAL A 463 46.21 4.18 -18.85
C VAL A 463 46.44 5.10 -20.04
N ASN A 464 45.91 4.78 -21.22
CA ASN A 464 46.05 5.65 -22.40
C ASN A 464 45.46 7.05 -22.17
N LEU A 465 44.27 7.15 -21.58
CA LEU A 465 43.65 8.44 -21.26
C LEU A 465 44.37 9.19 -20.14
N ALA A 466 44.93 8.50 -19.15
CA ALA A 466 45.76 9.13 -18.11
C ALA A 466 47.05 9.69 -18.71
N LEU A 467 47.67 8.96 -19.63
CA LEU A 467 48.88 9.37 -20.35
C LEU A 467 48.60 10.57 -21.26
N GLU A 468 47.46 10.63 -21.94
CA GLU A 468 47.04 11.80 -22.73
C GLU A 468 46.90 13.09 -21.90
N GLN A 469 46.46 12.97 -20.64
CA GLN A 469 46.34 14.10 -19.71
C GLN A 469 47.64 14.41 -18.95
N THR A 470 48.73 13.70 -19.22
CA THR A 470 50.02 13.81 -18.52
C THR A 470 49.98 13.54 -17.01
N ASP A 471 48.93 12.87 -16.50
CA ASP A 471 48.79 12.48 -15.09
C ASP A 471 49.54 11.14 -14.84
N MET A 472 50.86 11.24 -14.64
CA MET A 472 51.78 10.11 -14.45
C MET A 472 51.40 9.17 -13.30
N SER A 473 50.98 9.72 -12.17
CA SER A 473 50.67 8.95 -10.96
C SER A 473 49.43 8.06 -11.16
N LEU A 474 48.39 8.59 -11.82
CA LEU A 474 47.17 7.83 -12.11
C LEU A 474 47.43 6.74 -13.16
N ALA A 475 48.32 6.98 -14.13
CA ALA A 475 48.72 5.97 -15.10
C ALA A 475 49.46 4.79 -14.41
N GLN A 476 50.42 5.08 -13.53
CA GLN A 476 51.14 4.07 -12.76
C GLN A 476 50.21 3.29 -11.81
N GLU A 477 49.30 3.99 -11.12
CA GLU A 477 48.34 3.36 -10.22
C GLU A 477 47.43 2.36 -10.96
N ASN A 478 46.93 2.71 -12.15
CA ASN A 478 46.07 1.82 -12.93
C ASN A 478 46.85 0.71 -13.64
N ALA A 479 48.12 0.91 -14.00
CA ALA A 479 48.97 -0.13 -14.59
C ALA A 479 49.33 -1.27 -13.61
N GLN A 480 49.25 -1.00 -12.30
CA GLN A 480 49.54 -1.99 -11.26
C GLN A 480 48.33 -2.86 -10.87
N LYS A 481 47.10 -2.41 -11.20
CA LYS A 481 45.84 -3.06 -10.81
C LYS A 481 45.48 -4.39 -11.50
N PRO A 482 45.83 -4.65 -12.77
CA PRO A 482 45.43 -5.92 -13.41
C PRO A 482 46.02 -7.12 -12.68
N GLU A 483 45.29 -8.25 -12.66
CA GLU A 483 45.77 -9.49 -12.06
C GLU A 483 46.73 -10.25 -12.99
N GLU A 484 46.51 -10.14 -14.31
CA GLU A 484 47.27 -10.86 -15.32
C GLU A 484 48.65 -10.25 -15.54
N TYR A 485 49.70 -11.07 -15.40
CA TYR A 485 51.09 -10.66 -15.52
C TYR A 485 51.41 -10.02 -16.88
N ASP A 486 50.91 -10.62 -17.96
CA ASP A 486 51.18 -10.17 -19.33
C ASP A 486 50.54 -8.81 -19.63
N GLU A 487 49.31 -8.59 -19.15
CA GLU A 487 48.63 -7.31 -19.28
C GLU A 487 49.33 -6.21 -18.50
N ARG A 488 49.71 -6.46 -17.24
CA ARG A 488 50.48 -5.50 -16.43
C ARG A 488 51.78 -5.13 -17.13
N LYS A 489 52.54 -6.13 -17.62
CA LYS A 489 53.80 -5.90 -18.31
C LYS A 489 53.58 -5.02 -19.54
N LYS A 490 52.54 -5.29 -20.33
CA LYS A 490 52.17 -4.50 -21.51
C LYS A 490 51.81 -3.05 -21.16
N LEU A 491 50.99 -2.84 -20.12
CA LEU A 491 50.60 -1.49 -19.69
C LEU A 491 51.79 -0.68 -19.17
N TRP A 492 52.68 -1.32 -18.39
CA TRP A 492 53.91 -0.68 -17.94
C TRP A 492 54.86 -0.35 -19.10
N LEU A 493 54.93 -1.20 -20.13
CA LEU A 493 55.65 -0.88 -21.37
C LEU A 493 55.03 0.31 -22.10
N ASP A 494 53.70 0.41 -22.17
CA ASP A 494 53.02 1.53 -22.82
C ASP A 494 53.21 2.85 -22.04
N VAL A 495 53.21 2.79 -20.70
CA VAL A 495 53.61 3.92 -19.84
C VAL A 495 55.06 4.31 -20.12
N ALA A 496 56.00 3.35 -20.12
CA ALA A 496 57.41 3.62 -20.37
C ALA A 496 57.66 4.20 -21.78
N ARG A 497 57.01 3.63 -22.81
CA ARG A 497 57.04 4.13 -24.18
C ARG A 497 56.59 5.59 -24.24
N HIS A 498 55.47 5.92 -23.60
CA HIS A 498 54.94 7.28 -23.60
C HIS A 498 55.87 8.27 -22.86
N VAL A 499 56.49 7.86 -21.76
CA VAL A 499 57.44 8.69 -21.00
C VAL A 499 58.71 8.97 -21.83
N VAL A 500 59.20 7.97 -22.58
CA VAL A 500 60.41 8.11 -23.40
C VAL A 500 60.13 8.92 -24.67
N GLU A 501 59.03 8.64 -25.39
CA GLU A 501 58.70 9.29 -26.66
C GLU A 501 58.15 10.72 -26.49
N LYS A 502 57.20 10.95 -25.56
CA LYS A 502 56.53 12.25 -25.41
C LYS A 502 57.18 13.17 -24.39
N GLN A 503 57.62 12.66 -23.24
CA GLN A 503 58.20 13.48 -22.17
C GLN A 503 59.74 13.62 -22.29
N LYS A 504 60.42 12.77 -23.07
CA LYS A 504 61.89 12.73 -23.26
C LYS A 504 62.69 12.79 -21.95
N ASN A 505 62.11 12.29 -20.86
CA ASN A 505 62.69 12.43 -19.52
C ASN A 505 63.20 11.08 -19.01
N ILE A 506 64.51 10.88 -19.17
CA ILE A 506 65.21 9.64 -18.81
C ILE A 506 65.09 9.36 -17.30
N ASP A 507 65.12 10.40 -16.46
CA ASP A 507 65.12 10.23 -15.01
C ASP A 507 63.73 9.80 -14.49
N SER A 508 62.67 10.24 -15.17
CA SER A 508 61.30 9.76 -14.90
C SER A 508 61.11 8.31 -15.35
N ALA A 509 61.66 7.93 -16.52
CA ALA A 509 61.64 6.54 -16.99
C ALA A 509 62.41 5.60 -16.04
N MET A 510 63.52 6.09 -15.45
CA MET A 510 64.26 5.34 -14.43
C MET A 510 63.52 5.21 -13.10
N LYS A 511 62.63 6.15 -12.75
CA LYS A 511 61.70 5.97 -11.62
C LYS A 511 60.66 4.90 -11.93
N VAL A 512 60.05 4.94 -13.13
CA VAL A 512 59.11 3.90 -13.59
C VAL A 512 59.75 2.49 -13.55
N LEU A 513 61.03 2.36 -13.92
CA LEU A 513 61.81 1.12 -13.83
C LEU A 513 62.12 0.69 -12.39
N LYS A 514 62.26 1.63 -11.45
CA LYS A 514 62.45 1.30 -10.02
C LYS A 514 61.14 0.94 -9.33
N ASP A 515 60.04 1.52 -9.78
CA ASP A 515 58.71 1.31 -9.25
C ASP A 515 58.07 0.01 -9.78
N CYS A 516 58.66 -0.60 -10.83
CA CYS A 516 58.14 -1.81 -11.47
C CYS A 516 59.19 -2.93 -11.51
N ASP A 517 58.90 -4.02 -10.80
CA ASP A 517 59.73 -5.24 -10.81
C ASP A 517 59.54 -6.10 -12.08
N LEU A 518 58.52 -5.80 -12.90
CA LEU A 518 58.10 -6.62 -14.04
C LEU A 518 58.87 -6.28 -15.33
N LEU A 519 59.37 -5.05 -15.43
CA LEU A 519 60.09 -4.58 -16.62
C LEU A 519 61.58 -4.80 -16.45
N LYS A 520 62.19 -5.45 -17.45
CA LYS A 520 63.65 -5.47 -17.57
C LYS A 520 64.10 -4.29 -18.40
N ILE A 521 65.35 -3.88 -18.19
CA ILE A 521 65.98 -2.80 -18.96
C ILE A 521 66.02 -3.14 -20.45
N GLU A 522 66.19 -4.44 -20.77
CA GLU A 522 66.13 -4.99 -22.13
C GLU A 522 64.86 -4.57 -22.88
N ASP A 523 63.72 -4.49 -22.19
CA ASP A 523 62.44 -4.20 -22.82
C ASP A 523 62.28 -2.71 -23.17
N ILE A 524 63.00 -1.81 -22.48
CA ILE A 524 62.87 -0.35 -22.65
C ILE A 524 63.98 0.22 -23.54
N LEU A 525 65.14 -0.45 -23.60
CA LEU A 525 66.30 -0.06 -24.42
C LEU A 525 65.95 0.28 -25.89
N PRO A 526 65.10 -0.48 -26.61
CA PRO A 526 64.76 -0.19 -28.01
C PRO A 526 64.06 1.14 -28.25
N PHE A 527 63.44 1.73 -27.23
CA PHE A 527 62.66 2.96 -27.36
C PHE A 527 63.49 4.23 -27.12
N PHE A 528 64.74 4.09 -26.66
CA PHE A 528 65.62 5.23 -26.46
C PHE A 528 66.28 5.67 -27.78
N PRO A 529 66.45 6.99 -28.01
CA PRO A 529 67.20 7.47 -29.17
C PRO A 529 68.68 7.03 -29.08
N ASP A 530 69.33 6.84 -30.24
CA ASP A 530 70.70 6.31 -30.36
C ASP A 530 71.80 7.10 -29.61
N PHE A 531 71.49 8.30 -29.10
CA PHE A 531 72.44 9.24 -28.48
C PHE A 531 72.28 9.39 -26.95
N VAL A 532 71.74 8.39 -26.24
CA VAL A 532 71.63 8.43 -24.77
C VAL A 532 72.94 7.96 -24.10
N THR A 533 73.41 8.70 -23.09
CA THR A 533 74.61 8.35 -22.32
C THR A 533 74.38 7.09 -21.47
N ILE A 534 75.18 6.06 -21.73
CA ILE A 534 75.15 4.74 -21.06
C ILE A 534 75.37 4.86 -19.53
N ASP A 535 76.03 5.94 -19.08
CA ASP A 535 76.32 6.18 -17.66
C ASP A 535 75.07 6.18 -16.77
N LYS A 536 73.91 6.60 -17.29
CA LYS A 536 72.65 6.60 -16.54
C LYS A 536 72.09 5.20 -16.30
N PHE A 537 72.47 4.20 -17.09
CA PHE A 537 71.92 2.84 -17.02
C PHE A 537 72.86 1.81 -16.39
N LYS A 538 74.11 2.20 -16.10
CA LYS A 538 75.15 1.29 -15.60
C LYS A 538 74.72 0.46 -14.39
N GLU A 539 74.13 1.10 -13.38
CA GLU A 539 73.68 0.40 -12.16
C GLU A 539 72.59 -0.62 -12.46
N ALA A 540 71.62 -0.23 -13.28
CA ALA A 540 70.50 -1.07 -13.63
C ALA A 540 70.97 -2.30 -14.45
N ILE A 541 71.86 -2.09 -15.44
CA ILE A 541 72.40 -3.17 -16.29
C ILE A 541 73.23 -4.14 -15.43
N THR A 542 74.03 -3.62 -14.50
CA THR A 542 74.85 -4.45 -13.60
C THR A 542 73.98 -5.34 -12.72
N LYS A 543 72.84 -4.83 -12.24
CA LYS A 543 71.88 -5.61 -11.44
C LYS A 543 71.26 -6.74 -12.26
N SER A 544 70.74 -6.46 -13.47
CA SER A 544 70.16 -7.51 -14.32
C SER A 544 71.18 -8.58 -14.72
N LEU A 545 72.43 -8.20 -15.01
CA LEU A 545 73.49 -9.17 -15.30
C LEU A 545 73.86 -10.05 -14.10
N ALA A 546 73.77 -9.52 -12.88
CA ALA A 546 73.98 -10.32 -11.66
C ALA A 546 72.87 -11.36 -11.48
N GLU A 547 71.61 -10.97 -11.65
CA GLU A 547 70.44 -11.86 -11.57
C GLU A 547 70.50 -12.98 -12.62
N TYR A 548 70.87 -12.68 -13.87
CA TYR A 548 71.06 -13.71 -14.90
C TYR A 548 72.17 -14.71 -14.52
N ASN A 549 73.28 -14.26 -13.95
CA ASN A 549 74.35 -15.15 -13.51
C ASN A 549 73.90 -16.08 -12.36
N GLU A 550 73.13 -15.56 -11.40
CA GLU A 550 72.56 -16.38 -10.32
C GLU A 550 71.56 -17.42 -10.88
N HIS A 551 70.67 -17.01 -11.78
CA HIS A 551 69.71 -17.91 -12.40
C HIS A 551 70.40 -19.02 -13.22
N ILE A 552 71.45 -18.69 -13.96
CA ILE A 552 72.29 -19.67 -14.68
C ILE A 552 72.93 -20.66 -13.70
N ASN A 553 73.39 -20.19 -12.54
CA ASN A 553 73.99 -21.06 -11.52
C ASN A 553 72.95 -21.99 -10.86
N SER A 554 71.73 -21.50 -10.60
CA SER A 554 70.61 -22.31 -10.10
C SER A 554 70.25 -23.42 -11.09
N LEU A 555 70.01 -23.07 -12.37
CA LEU A 555 69.69 -24.04 -13.41
C LEU A 555 70.80 -25.10 -13.58
N LYS A 556 72.07 -24.71 -13.47
CA LYS A 556 73.20 -25.64 -13.47
C LYS A 556 73.18 -26.58 -12.26
N ALA A 557 72.80 -26.07 -11.07
CA ALA A 557 72.67 -26.89 -9.87
C ALA A 557 71.54 -27.92 -10.03
N ASP A 558 70.36 -27.49 -10.49
CA ASP A 558 69.19 -28.35 -10.73
C ASP A 558 69.50 -29.43 -11.77
N MET A 559 70.18 -29.05 -12.86
CA MET A 559 70.61 -29.99 -13.90
C MET A 559 71.58 -31.04 -13.35
N ASN A 560 72.52 -30.64 -12.48
CA ASN A 560 73.45 -31.57 -11.85
C ASN A 560 72.76 -32.51 -10.85
N GLU A 561 71.77 -32.03 -10.11
CA GLU A 561 70.99 -32.84 -9.17
C GLU A 561 70.12 -33.87 -9.91
N ALA A 562 69.39 -33.44 -10.92
CA ALA A 562 68.60 -34.32 -11.77
C ALA A 562 69.47 -35.41 -12.43
N THR A 563 70.67 -35.05 -12.88
CA THR A 563 71.63 -36.00 -13.46
C THR A 563 72.11 -37.03 -12.42
N LYS A 564 72.46 -36.59 -11.20
CA LYS A 564 72.84 -37.50 -10.11
C LYS A 564 71.71 -38.46 -9.74
N SER A 565 70.47 -37.97 -9.67
CA SER A 565 69.29 -38.80 -9.40
C SER A 565 69.08 -39.84 -10.51
N ALA A 566 69.17 -39.43 -11.78
CA ALA A 566 69.07 -40.35 -12.91
C ALA A 566 70.15 -41.45 -12.88
N ASP A 567 71.38 -41.12 -12.51
CA ASP A 567 72.46 -42.10 -12.39
C ASP A 567 72.24 -43.07 -11.22
N GLN A 568 71.72 -42.59 -10.09
CA GLN A 568 71.32 -43.46 -8.98
C GLN A 568 70.21 -44.44 -9.39
N ILE A 569 69.19 -43.96 -10.11
CA ILE A 569 68.10 -44.81 -10.63
C ILE A 569 68.66 -45.87 -11.59
N ARG A 570 69.58 -45.50 -12.50
CA ARG A 570 70.22 -46.46 -13.42
C ARG A 570 71.00 -47.54 -12.67
N GLN A 571 71.72 -47.17 -11.61
CA GLN A 571 72.43 -48.14 -10.75
C GLN A 571 71.44 -49.08 -10.06
N GLN A 572 70.37 -48.54 -9.47
CA GLN A 572 69.32 -49.36 -8.85
C GLN A 572 68.69 -50.35 -9.84
N ILE A 573 68.39 -49.92 -11.07
CA ILE A 573 67.85 -50.81 -12.12
C ILE A 573 68.83 -51.95 -12.43
N GLN A 574 70.13 -51.68 -12.52
CA GLN A 574 71.14 -52.72 -12.76
C GLN A 574 71.23 -53.72 -11.61
N ASP A 575 71.09 -53.26 -10.36
CA ASP A 575 71.08 -54.12 -9.18
C ASP A 575 69.79 -54.94 -9.09
N PHE A 576 68.64 -54.37 -9.47
CA PHE A 576 67.38 -55.09 -9.55
C PHE A 576 67.42 -56.25 -10.57
N ARG A 577 68.07 -56.06 -11.72
CA ARG A 577 68.23 -57.13 -12.72
C ARG A 577 69.02 -58.34 -12.21
N LYS A 578 69.84 -58.19 -11.17
CA LYS A 578 70.65 -59.28 -10.59
C LYS A 578 69.91 -60.07 -9.50
N LYS A 579 68.74 -59.62 -9.04
CA LYS A 579 67.96 -60.30 -8.00
C LYS A 579 67.11 -61.43 -8.61
N SER A 580 67.15 -62.62 -8.01
CA SER A 580 66.29 -63.76 -8.38
C SER A 580 65.57 -64.30 -7.14
N GLY A 581 64.35 -64.81 -7.31
CA GLY A 581 63.53 -65.36 -6.23
C GLY A 581 63.43 -66.88 -6.29
N THR A 582 63.47 -67.56 -5.15
CA THR A 582 63.28 -69.02 -5.05
C THR A 582 61.86 -69.33 -4.55
N VAL A 583 61.17 -70.26 -5.21
CA VAL A 583 59.83 -70.75 -4.82
C VAL A 583 59.95 -72.18 -4.31
N ARG A 584 59.39 -72.45 -3.14
CA ARG A 584 59.34 -73.78 -2.50
C ARG A 584 57.96 -74.41 -2.72
N THR A 585 57.89 -75.75 -2.71
CA THR A 585 56.63 -76.50 -2.88
C THR A 585 55.61 -76.28 -1.76
N THR A 586 56.03 -75.76 -0.61
CA THR A 586 55.17 -75.40 0.52
C THR A 586 54.57 -74.00 0.41
N ASP A 587 54.97 -73.21 -0.58
CA ASP A 587 54.51 -71.84 -0.70
C ASP A 587 53.02 -71.80 -1.14
N LYS A 588 52.28 -70.87 -0.54
CA LYS A 588 50.85 -70.68 -0.75
C LYS A 588 50.58 -69.35 -1.45
N CYS A 589 49.50 -69.29 -2.21
CA CYS A 589 49.02 -68.06 -2.83
C CYS A 589 48.55 -67.09 -1.74
N SER A 590 48.94 -65.82 -1.83
CA SER A 590 48.59 -64.83 -0.81
C SER A 590 47.10 -64.46 -0.77
N LEU A 591 46.33 -64.71 -1.85
CA LEU A 591 44.88 -64.44 -1.89
C LEU A 591 44.04 -65.63 -1.42
N CYS A 592 44.28 -66.83 -1.96
CA CYS A 592 43.43 -68.00 -1.69
C CYS A 592 44.03 -69.01 -0.71
N SER A 593 45.28 -68.81 -0.25
CA SER A 593 46.00 -69.68 0.70
C SER A 593 46.20 -71.14 0.25
N PHE A 594 45.89 -71.49 -1.01
CA PHE A 594 46.16 -72.81 -1.60
C PHE A 594 47.62 -72.93 -2.11
N PRO A 595 48.19 -74.15 -2.20
CA PRO A 595 49.56 -74.36 -2.68
C PRO A 595 49.79 -73.80 -4.11
N LEU A 596 50.85 -73.02 -4.29
CA LEU A 596 51.13 -72.29 -5.55
C LEU A 596 51.35 -73.20 -6.75
N VAL A 597 52.06 -74.31 -6.56
CA VAL A 597 52.52 -75.21 -7.65
C VAL A 597 51.35 -75.91 -8.37
N THR A 598 50.13 -75.84 -7.82
CA THR A 598 48.95 -76.47 -8.40
C THR A 598 48.37 -75.72 -9.61
N ARG A 599 48.71 -74.44 -9.80
CA ARG A 599 48.22 -73.58 -10.90
C ARG A 599 49.35 -72.71 -11.43
N SER A 600 49.15 -72.05 -12.58
CA SER A 600 50.09 -71.02 -13.03
C SER A 600 50.12 -69.88 -12.01
N PHE A 601 51.31 -69.35 -11.71
CA PHE A 601 51.51 -68.39 -10.64
C PHE A 601 52.48 -67.28 -11.05
N TYR A 602 52.29 -66.12 -10.43
CA TYR A 602 53.16 -64.95 -10.52
C TYR A 602 53.98 -64.82 -9.25
N LEU A 603 55.27 -64.52 -9.43
CA LEU A 603 56.18 -64.13 -8.36
C LEU A 603 56.62 -62.70 -8.61
N PHE A 604 56.21 -61.79 -7.72
CA PHE A 604 56.63 -60.40 -7.80
C PHE A 604 58.01 -60.21 -7.15
N PRO A 605 58.79 -59.18 -7.56
CA PRO A 605 60.07 -58.83 -6.94
C PRO A 605 59.98 -58.48 -5.44
N CYS A 606 58.79 -58.15 -4.93
CA CYS A 606 58.48 -57.94 -3.51
C CYS A 606 58.25 -59.25 -2.72
N HIS A 607 58.50 -60.41 -3.33
CA HIS A 607 58.29 -61.76 -2.77
C HIS A 607 56.83 -62.21 -2.59
N HIS A 608 55.85 -61.39 -2.97
CA HIS A 608 54.45 -61.82 -3.03
C HIS A 608 54.19 -62.78 -4.19
N LYS A 609 53.36 -63.79 -3.92
CA LYS A 609 53.11 -64.91 -4.81
C LYS A 609 51.62 -65.11 -4.98
N PHE A 610 51.15 -65.13 -6.22
CA PHE A 610 49.72 -65.23 -6.52
C PHE A 610 49.49 -66.26 -7.61
N HIS A 611 48.33 -66.93 -7.60
CA HIS A 611 47.87 -67.65 -8.79
C HIS A 611 47.46 -66.64 -9.86
N SER A 612 47.62 -67.02 -11.12
CA SER A 612 47.21 -66.22 -12.28
C SER A 612 45.73 -65.85 -12.21
N ASP A 613 44.86 -66.82 -11.97
CA ASP A 613 43.41 -66.60 -11.89
C ASP A 613 43.03 -65.67 -10.73
N CYS A 614 43.66 -65.84 -9.57
CA CYS A 614 43.41 -65.00 -8.39
C CYS A 614 43.88 -63.56 -8.61
N LEU A 615 45.04 -63.38 -9.25
CA LEU A 615 45.56 -62.06 -9.58
C LEU A 615 44.65 -61.35 -10.60
N ILE A 616 44.20 -62.05 -11.64
CA ILE A 616 43.34 -61.45 -12.66
C ILE A 616 41.97 -61.09 -12.07
N ALA A 617 41.38 -61.96 -11.25
CA ALA A 617 40.08 -61.69 -10.62
C ALA A 617 40.10 -60.41 -9.75
N GLU A 618 41.19 -60.18 -9.04
CA GLU A 618 41.33 -59.02 -8.14
C GLU A 618 41.73 -57.73 -8.88
N VAL A 619 42.45 -57.84 -10.01
CA VAL A 619 42.92 -56.68 -10.79
C VAL A 619 41.83 -56.17 -11.75
N LEU A 620 40.91 -57.02 -12.22
CA LEU A 620 39.83 -56.62 -13.14
C LEU A 620 38.91 -55.48 -12.63
N PRO A 621 38.50 -55.44 -11.35
CA PRO A 621 37.68 -54.35 -10.81
C PRO A 621 38.39 -53.00 -10.77
N SER A 622 39.70 -52.97 -10.50
CA SER A 622 40.45 -51.72 -10.27
C SER A 622 41.07 -51.11 -11.53
N LEU A 623 40.97 -51.80 -12.67
CA LEU A 623 41.41 -51.32 -13.98
C LEU A 623 40.36 -50.43 -14.64
N SER A 624 40.81 -49.43 -15.41
CA SER A 624 39.93 -48.57 -16.22
C SER A 624 39.08 -49.39 -17.22
N SER A 625 37.88 -48.90 -17.54
CA SER A 625 36.92 -49.59 -18.41
C SER A 625 37.50 -50.01 -19.77
N SER A 626 38.40 -49.21 -20.34
CA SER A 626 39.11 -49.49 -21.59
C SER A 626 40.09 -50.66 -21.46
N ILE A 627 40.87 -50.71 -20.37
CA ILE A 627 41.86 -51.77 -20.11
C ILE A 627 41.16 -53.06 -19.67
N ARG A 628 40.05 -52.96 -18.94
CA ARG A 628 39.21 -54.10 -18.57
C ARG A 628 38.64 -54.80 -19.81
N ALA A 629 38.14 -54.04 -20.78
CA ALA A 629 37.65 -54.58 -22.04
C ALA A 629 38.75 -55.30 -22.86
N THR A 630 39.98 -54.76 -22.88
CA THR A 630 41.09 -55.42 -23.57
C THR A 630 41.55 -56.69 -22.85
N VAL A 631 41.60 -56.69 -21.51
CA VAL A 631 41.92 -57.89 -20.71
C VAL A 631 40.86 -58.98 -20.89
N GLU A 632 39.57 -58.64 -20.87
CA GLU A 632 38.46 -59.59 -21.12
C GLU A 632 38.47 -60.13 -22.57
N GLU A 633 38.82 -59.29 -23.55
CA GLU A 633 38.99 -59.71 -24.95
C GLU A 633 40.19 -60.65 -25.11
N LEU A 634 41.33 -60.35 -24.48
CA LEU A 634 42.52 -61.19 -24.47
C LEU A 634 42.25 -62.52 -23.76
N GLN A 635 41.54 -62.53 -22.63
CA GLN A 635 41.09 -63.75 -21.96
C GLN A 635 40.18 -64.59 -22.86
N ARG A 636 39.23 -63.97 -23.57
CA ARG A 636 38.36 -64.67 -24.53
C ARG A 636 39.15 -65.27 -25.69
N LYS A 637 40.18 -64.56 -26.19
CA LYS A 637 41.08 -65.05 -27.24
C LYS A 637 41.96 -66.22 -26.77
N VAL A 638 42.35 -66.24 -25.50
CA VAL A 638 43.11 -67.35 -24.89
C VAL A 638 42.19 -68.55 -24.63
N ALA A 639 41.02 -68.35 -24.01
CA ALA A 639 40.08 -69.42 -23.66
C ALA A 639 39.44 -70.10 -24.88
N SER A 640 38.99 -69.33 -25.88
CA SER A 640 38.34 -69.87 -27.10
C SER A 640 39.22 -70.82 -27.93
N ARG A 641 40.53 -70.82 -27.68
CA ARG A 641 41.51 -71.58 -28.45
C ARG A 641 42.19 -72.69 -27.66
N GLU A 642 42.06 -72.71 -26.33
CA GLU A 642 42.46 -73.83 -25.48
C GLU A 642 41.46 -75.00 -25.58
N ASP A 643 40.15 -74.72 -25.77
CA ASP A 643 39.11 -75.75 -25.99
C ASP A 643 39.14 -76.38 -27.40
N ALA A 644 39.80 -75.74 -28.37
CA ALA A 644 39.90 -76.21 -29.75
C ALA A 644 41.10 -77.15 -30.00
N PHE A 645 41.59 -77.85 -28.97
CA PHE A 645 42.73 -78.75 -29.08
C PHE A 645 42.32 -80.16 -29.52
N SER A 646 42.03 -80.29 -30.81
CA SER A 646 42.37 -81.52 -31.54
C SER A 646 42.91 -81.17 -32.93
N ILE A 647 44.23 -81.34 -33.03
CA ILE A 647 45.01 -81.60 -34.25
C ILE A 647 45.36 -80.35 -35.11
N THR A 648 46.67 -80.04 -35.09
CA THR A 648 47.52 -79.31 -36.08
C THR A 648 47.57 -77.77 -36.10
N SER A 649 48.72 -77.19 -35.67
CA SER A 649 49.59 -76.24 -36.43
C SER A 649 50.53 -75.43 -35.50
N ASN A 650 51.83 -75.34 -35.82
CA ASN A 650 52.88 -74.65 -35.03
C ASN A 650 52.87 -73.11 -35.12
N THR A 651 51.95 -72.50 -35.87
CA THR A 651 51.80 -71.03 -36.00
C THR A 651 50.79 -70.44 -35.03
N SER A 652 49.90 -71.25 -34.46
CA SER A 652 48.91 -70.81 -33.47
C SER A 652 49.53 -70.58 -32.08
N THR A 653 50.62 -71.25 -31.75
CA THR A 653 51.34 -71.14 -30.47
C THR A 653 51.99 -69.77 -30.27
N SER A 654 52.57 -69.18 -31.33
CA SER A 654 53.22 -67.86 -31.27
C SER A 654 52.21 -66.73 -30.97
N PHE A 655 51.03 -66.80 -31.59
CA PHE A 655 50.00 -65.77 -31.40
C PHE A 655 49.33 -65.87 -30.02
N THR A 656 49.11 -67.10 -29.51
CA THR A 656 48.66 -67.30 -28.13
C THR A 656 49.71 -66.91 -27.10
N GLN A 657 51.01 -67.05 -27.42
CA GLN A 657 52.09 -66.58 -26.56
C GLN A 657 52.19 -65.06 -26.53
N SER A 658 51.98 -64.36 -27.66
CA SER A 658 51.93 -62.90 -27.69
C SER A 658 50.75 -62.37 -26.89
N ALA A 659 49.56 -62.95 -27.08
CA ALA A 659 48.36 -62.56 -26.33
C ALA A 659 48.48 -62.86 -24.83
N LYS A 660 49.16 -63.96 -24.44
CA LYS A 660 49.51 -64.24 -23.05
C LYS A 660 50.55 -63.25 -22.52
N ALA A 661 51.59 -62.91 -23.27
CA ALA A 661 52.58 -61.93 -22.85
C ALA A 661 51.99 -60.52 -22.66
N GLU A 662 51.10 -60.08 -23.55
CA GLU A 662 50.36 -58.81 -23.42
C GLU A 662 49.40 -58.83 -22.22
N LEU A 663 48.73 -59.96 -21.98
CA LEU A 663 47.91 -60.16 -20.78
C LEU A 663 48.75 -60.12 -19.50
N ASP A 664 49.89 -60.80 -19.51
CA ASP A 664 50.83 -60.85 -18.39
C ASP A 664 51.44 -59.46 -18.12
N GLU A 665 51.75 -58.67 -19.15
CA GLU A 665 52.26 -57.29 -19.01
C GLU A 665 51.24 -56.36 -18.36
N LEU A 666 49.96 -56.49 -18.71
CA LEU A 666 48.90 -55.67 -18.13
C LEU A 666 48.53 -56.10 -16.70
N VAL A 667 48.50 -57.40 -16.42
CA VAL A 667 48.07 -57.95 -15.13
C VAL A 667 49.19 -57.97 -14.11
N ALA A 668 50.44 -58.21 -14.52
CA ALA A 668 51.60 -58.26 -13.62
C ALA A 668 52.41 -56.95 -13.56
N ALA A 669 51.85 -55.83 -14.05
CA ALA A 669 52.48 -54.52 -13.98
C ALA A 669 52.77 -54.07 -12.54
N GLU A 670 51.86 -54.39 -11.60
CA GLU A 670 51.95 -54.01 -10.20
C GLU A 670 51.59 -55.17 -9.27
N CYS A 671 52.25 -55.24 -8.12
CA CYS A 671 51.85 -56.16 -7.05
C CYS A 671 50.70 -55.55 -6.26
N ILE A 672 49.59 -56.28 -6.09
CA ILE A 672 48.40 -55.80 -5.35
C ILE A 672 48.77 -55.20 -3.98
N TYR A 673 49.64 -55.84 -3.19
CA TYR A 673 49.98 -55.36 -1.84
C TYR A 673 51.05 -54.27 -1.75
N CYS A 674 51.80 -54.00 -2.83
CA CYS A 674 52.95 -53.06 -2.79
C CYS A 674 52.92 -51.99 -3.88
N GLY A 675 51.97 -52.10 -4.82
CA GLY A 675 51.77 -51.16 -5.91
C GLY A 675 50.80 -50.05 -5.54
N GLU A 676 50.46 -49.21 -6.51
CA GLU A 676 49.56 -48.08 -6.34
C GLU A 676 48.11 -48.54 -6.10
N GLN A 677 47.78 -49.76 -6.56
CA GLN A 677 46.47 -50.37 -6.37
C GLN A 677 46.01 -50.40 -4.91
N ILE A 678 46.88 -50.75 -3.95
CA ILE A 678 46.49 -50.75 -2.54
C ILE A 678 46.21 -49.34 -2.01
N ILE A 679 46.93 -48.34 -2.52
CA ILE A 679 46.75 -46.95 -2.13
C ILE A 679 45.38 -46.46 -2.60
N ARG A 680 44.97 -46.82 -3.81
CA ARG A 680 43.66 -46.47 -4.35
C ARG A 680 42.51 -47.14 -3.58
N THR A 681 42.71 -48.38 -3.12
CA THR A 681 41.71 -49.07 -2.30
C THR A 681 41.57 -48.53 -0.87
N ILE A 682 42.46 -47.64 -0.39
CA ILE A 682 42.30 -47.00 0.93
C ILE A 682 41.10 -46.03 0.93
N ASP A 683 40.86 -45.37 -0.20
CA ASP A 683 39.77 -44.41 -0.35
C ASP A 683 38.43 -45.11 -0.67
N GLU A 684 38.44 -46.42 -0.94
CA GLU A 684 37.23 -47.20 -1.17
C GLU A 684 36.62 -47.68 0.16
N PRO A 685 35.31 -47.44 0.39
CA PRO A 685 34.65 -47.90 1.60
C PRO A 685 34.62 -49.43 1.64
N PHE A 686 34.88 -50.02 2.82
CA PHE A 686 34.86 -51.48 3.04
C PHE A 686 33.54 -52.17 2.64
N ILE A 687 32.46 -51.40 2.55
CA ILE A 687 31.15 -51.83 2.07
C ILE A 687 30.82 -50.91 0.89
N ALA A 688 30.56 -51.49 -0.28
CA ALA A 688 30.09 -50.72 -1.42
C ALA A 688 28.78 -49.99 -1.05
N LEU A 689 28.60 -48.75 -1.49
CA LEU A 689 27.41 -47.93 -1.18
C LEU A 689 26.09 -48.65 -1.51
N ASP A 690 26.10 -49.54 -2.50
CA ASP A 690 24.95 -50.34 -2.92
C ASP A 690 24.64 -51.51 -1.96
N GLU A 691 25.65 -52.03 -1.26
CA GLU A 691 25.50 -53.10 -0.25
C GLU A 691 25.35 -52.55 1.18
N TYR A 692 25.62 -51.26 1.39
CA TYR A 692 25.48 -50.62 2.70
C TYR A 692 24.04 -50.73 3.23
N GLY A 693 23.03 -50.57 2.35
CA GLY A 693 21.63 -50.73 2.73
C GLY A 693 21.28 -52.13 3.22
N ALA A 694 21.70 -53.17 2.48
CA ALA A 694 21.45 -54.57 2.85
C ALA A 694 22.26 -54.99 4.10
N ALA A 695 23.50 -54.53 4.22
CA ALA A 695 24.33 -54.82 5.39
C ALA A 695 23.82 -54.12 6.66
N THR A 696 23.22 -52.93 6.53
CA THR A 696 22.59 -52.25 7.68
C THR A 696 21.32 -52.98 8.13
N GLU A 697 20.53 -53.50 7.19
CA GLU A 697 19.34 -54.33 7.49
C GLU A 697 19.68 -55.69 8.11
N ASP A 698 20.82 -56.29 7.79
CA ASP A 698 21.30 -57.54 8.41
C ASP A 698 21.93 -57.32 9.81
N TRP A 699 22.28 -56.07 10.15
CA TRP A 699 22.91 -55.71 11.43
C TRP A 699 21.91 -55.18 12.48
N ASP A 700 20.74 -54.70 12.05
CA ASP A 700 19.56 -54.42 12.91
C ASP A 700 18.75 -55.70 13.18
#